data_AF-A0A1Q7Y1A9-F1
#
_entry.id   AF-A0A1Q7Y1A9-F1
#
_cell.length_a   1.000
_cell.length_b   1.000
_cell.length_c   1.000
_cell.angle_alpha   90.00
_cell.angle_beta   90.00
_cell.angle_gamma   90.00
#
_symmetry.space_group_name_H-M   'P 1'
#
loop_
_entity.id
_entity.type
_entity.pdbx_description
1 polymer ?
#
loop_
_entity_poly.entity_id
_entity_poly.type
_entity_poly.pdbx_seq_one_letter_code
_entity_poly.pdbx_strand_id
1 'polypeptide(L)'
;MDSNDFLPQSHPYVVTTNKVEQLFGSKYVLIIAITPTSGDIFQASVIEKVRHITEGVVKTPRVIKTHILSLTARKAKDIEGAGREMEARPLVGSNPPSQAQLSALRKALLRNPVYQNTIVSKDFKTTAVLVEYRNGTGGMRAIMDALEPIVARERDASVNIAIGGLPVLLAQLERLSQRMAILFPLAVLLVGLIHFEAFRTLQGLFLPLVTALLATFWAVGVMGLVHVPMDAFNATTPILILAIAAGHAVQLLKRYYEDYERLSLRGALTPRQASNEAIVVSMVRVGPVMLTAGLAAAAGFFSLVIFDVSSVRTFGIFTGIGILSSLAVELTFIPAVRSLLPPPKVLRTSQRKAIWTLITNTIASWVTGPKSALVSGASALVVAVALAGGARVIVDTSTKGFFSQELDFMRDDDLLNQRLGGTNTIYVLVDGDREDRIEDSAVMKGIASLQEWLQSQPNIGKTTSIADFVKRMNQAMHGEDPKFDSIPDSSELNSQYLLLYSLSGDPSDFENYINGRHSAANIYVFSKVDNSATIEGLIERMNLEIARIMPSDMHVSVGGGVPASAALNQIMVHSKILNIVQIAGAVFVIAALVFRSAVAGALVLLPLALTVVVNFGVMGWLGMRLNIPNAISLAMGIGIGSDYAIYLIYRLREEISAGKELPEAVRATLNTAGQACLFVASAVGLGYGVLWFSPGFYIHTWLATLVFCSMMTSVLAALTLIPLVVLKLKPAFIFHRARSNLGMPVSRVGVWLGAVMVAAALMPGRAHAQVLTADKIMERNFVASRVQDSTSSAMWTLVDRNGQERVRKTTGPTKLKPNGIDNMRLIRFTWPADVKGTATVLIENSSGDDNIMVYLPALKQVRRLSANSRRDSFVGSDYSYGDLLGHRPQEWTNRLIGESAVDGIPVWIVQSMANSDAVRGQSGYAKRVNWIAKDSFISIKAEVYDEQGELLKVYHAQDIRLVDAAHRKYVPMKLEAQNVQTGHRTLIQISDYKANQNVSNASFTARYMEREQ
;
A
#
# COMPACT_ATOMS: atom_id res chain seq x y z
N MET A 1 -6.31 5.78 -0.26
CA MET A 1 -5.02 6.48 -0.03
C MET A 1 -3.93 5.51 -0.41
N ASP A 2 -2.78 6.00 -0.89
CA ASP A 2 -1.64 5.13 -1.13
C ASP A 2 -1.07 4.70 0.23
N SER A 3 -1.03 3.40 0.52
CA SER A 3 -0.38 2.90 1.73
C SER A 3 1.13 3.23 1.79
N ASN A 4 1.74 3.67 0.68
CA ASN A 4 3.09 4.24 0.68
C ASN A 4 3.18 5.61 1.35
N ASP A 5 2.13 6.44 1.34
CA ASP A 5 2.22 7.79 1.90
C ASP A 5 2.53 7.79 3.41
N PHE A 6 2.36 6.62 4.06
CA PHE A 6 2.71 6.39 5.45
C PHE A 6 4.19 6.04 5.67
N LEU A 7 4.88 5.52 4.66
CA LEU A 7 6.26 5.08 4.73
C LEU A 7 7.23 6.27 4.58
N PRO A 8 8.40 6.23 5.24
CA PRO A 8 9.42 7.25 5.10
C PRO A 8 10.06 7.18 3.71
N GLN A 9 9.61 8.04 2.79
CA GLN A 9 9.98 7.97 1.37
C GLN A 9 11.48 8.15 1.09
N SER A 10 12.24 8.76 2.01
CA SER A 10 13.69 8.92 1.91
C SER A 10 14.49 7.68 2.36
N HIS A 11 13.85 6.69 2.99
CA HIS A 11 14.57 5.53 3.54
C HIS A 11 14.99 4.55 2.45
N PRO A 12 16.21 3.97 2.48
CA PRO A 12 16.71 3.05 1.45
C PRO A 12 15.77 1.87 1.14
N TYR A 13 15.17 1.25 2.17
CA TYR A 13 14.20 0.16 1.96
C TYR A 13 12.93 0.61 1.22
N VAL A 14 12.46 1.82 1.47
CA VAL A 14 11.25 2.37 0.82
C VAL A 14 11.58 2.77 -0.62
N VAL A 15 12.72 3.43 -0.83
CA VAL A 15 13.24 3.76 -2.17
C VAL A 15 13.39 2.49 -3.01
N THR A 16 13.98 1.43 -2.45
CA THR A 16 14.14 0.15 -3.15
C THR A 16 12.80 -0.50 -3.44
N THR A 17 11.86 -0.48 -2.48
CA THR A 17 10.49 -1.00 -2.69
C THR A 17 9.79 -0.29 -3.83
N ASN A 18 9.87 1.04 -3.88
CA ASN A 18 9.28 1.84 -4.95
C ASN A 18 9.97 1.58 -6.29
N LYS A 19 11.30 1.41 -6.30
CA LYS A 19 12.06 1.05 -7.50
C LYS A 19 11.68 -0.34 -8.02
N VAL A 20 11.48 -1.32 -7.13
CA VAL A 20 11.00 -2.65 -7.50
C VAL A 20 9.56 -2.59 -8.03
N GLU A 21 8.68 -1.83 -7.39
CA GLU A 21 7.31 -1.61 -7.88
C GLU A 21 7.30 -0.98 -9.28
N GLN A 22 8.17 0.00 -9.52
CA GLN A 22 8.30 0.63 -10.83
C GLN A 22 8.84 -0.35 -11.88
N LEU A 23 9.93 -1.07 -11.58
CA LEU A 23 10.61 -1.92 -12.55
C LEU A 23 9.85 -3.23 -12.84
N PHE A 24 9.31 -3.87 -11.80
CA PHE A 24 8.77 -5.23 -11.87
C PHE A 24 7.26 -5.29 -11.59
N GLY A 25 6.62 -4.19 -11.19
CA GLY A 25 5.19 -4.14 -10.84
C GLY A 25 4.84 -4.82 -9.51
N SER A 26 5.85 -5.22 -8.72
CA SER A 26 5.70 -6.11 -7.56
C SER A 26 5.56 -5.35 -6.25
N LYS A 27 4.45 -5.53 -5.53
CA LYS A 27 4.31 -4.96 -4.17
C LYS A 27 3.30 -5.64 -3.26
N TYR A 28 2.07 -5.83 -3.74
CA TYR A 28 0.95 -6.32 -2.94
C TYR A 28 0.58 -7.74 -3.36
N VAL A 29 1.32 -8.70 -2.81
CA VAL A 29 1.10 -10.12 -3.08
C VAL A 29 0.00 -10.66 -2.15
N LEU A 30 -1.02 -11.24 -2.75
CA LEU A 30 -2.11 -11.96 -2.09
C LEU A 30 -2.03 -13.44 -2.48
N ILE A 31 -2.30 -14.33 -1.52
CA ILE A 31 -2.23 -15.78 -1.72
C ILE A 31 -3.58 -16.38 -1.33
N ILE A 32 -4.16 -17.16 -2.23
CA ILE A 32 -5.40 -17.92 -2.02
C ILE A 32 -5.04 -19.41 -2.06
N ALA A 33 -4.93 -20.06 -0.91
CA ALA A 33 -4.67 -21.50 -0.85
C ALA A 33 -5.97 -22.30 -0.87
N ILE A 34 -5.98 -23.37 -1.65
CA ILE A 34 -7.04 -24.37 -1.71
C ILE A 34 -6.45 -25.70 -1.24
N THR A 35 -7.01 -26.25 -0.18
CA THR A 35 -6.63 -27.57 0.35
C THR A 35 -7.84 -28.51 0.33
N PRO A 36 -7.77 -29.62 -0.41
CA PRO A 36 -8.80 -30.66 -0.35
C PRO A 36 -8.91 -31.25 1.07
N THR A 37 -10.13 -31.54 1.52
CA THR A 37 -10.37 -32.18 2.82
C THR A 37 -10.01 -33.67 2.81
N SER A 38 -9.96 -34.28 1.62
CA SER A 38 -9.50 -35.65 1.38
C SER A 38 -8.64 -35.73 0.12
N GLY A 39 -7.65 -36.61 0.11
CA GLY A 39 -6.75 -36.82 -1.04
C GLY A 39 -5.64 -35.77 -1.16
N ASP A 40 -5.23 -35.47 -2.39
CA ASP A 40 -4.23 -34.46 -2.75
C ASP A 40 -4.79 -33.51 -3.82
N ILE A 41 -3.99 -32.57 -4.31
CA ILE A 41 -4.44 -31.59 -5.31
C ILE A 41 -4.70 -32.18 -6.70
N PHE A 42 -4.32 -33.44 -6.95
CA PHE A 42 -4.45 -34.10 -8.26
C PHE A 42 -5.87 -34.67 -8.45
N GLN A 43 -6.86 -33.80 -8.29
CA GLN A 43 -8.29 -34.11 -8.48
C GLN A 43 -8.87 -33.10 -9.45
N ALA A 44 -9.64 -33.55 -10.44
CA ALA A 44 -10.22 -32.67 -11.46
C ALA A 44 -11.09 -31.56 -10.84
N SER A 45 -11.89 -31.89 -9.83
CA SER A 45 -12.71 -30.92 -9.08
C SER A 45 -11.88 -29.81 -8.43
N VAL A 46 -10.71 -30.13 -7.87
CA VAL A 46 -9.81 -29.15 -7.23
C VAL A 46 -9.19 -28.23 -8.28
N ILE A 47 -8.74 -28.78 -9.41
CA ILE A 47 -8.18 -28.00 -10.51
C ILE A 47 -9.24 -27.07 -11.15
N GLU A 48 -10.50 -27.52 -11.28
CA GLU A 48 -11.60 -26.66 -11.72
C GLU A 48 -11.82 -25.47 -10.78
N LYS A 49 -11.82 -25.71 -9.45
CA LYS A 49 -11.92 -24.65 -8.45
C LYS A 49 -10.78 -23.64 -8.57
N VAL A 50 -9.55 -24.11 -8.77
CA VAL A 50 -8.38 -23.24 -9.02
C VAL A 50 -8.58 -22.41 -10.29
N ARG A 51 -9.14 -22.99 -11.36
CA ARG A 51 -9.45 -22.26 -12.61
C ARG A 51 -10.49 -21.17 -12.39
N HIS A 52 -11.63 -21.50 -11.77
CA HIS A 52 -12.68 -20.50 -11.51
C HIS A 52 -12.18 -19.34 -10.65
N ILE A 53 -11.38 -19.62 -9.62
CA ILE A 53 -10.76 -18.57 -8.80
C ILE A 53 -9.78 -17.74 -9.64
N THR A 54 -8.91 -18.39 -10.43
CA THR A 54 -7.94 -17.71 -11.29
C THR A 54 -8.62 -16.78 -12.30
N GLU A 55 -9.67 -17.25 -12.99
CA GLU A 55 -10.44 -16.46 -13.96
C GLU A 55 -11.28 -15.36 -13.31
N GLY A 56 -11.81 -15.60 -12.11
CA GLY A 56 -12.53 -14.60 -11.34
C GLY A 56 -11.61 -13.47 -10.88
N VAL A 57 -10.43 -13.81 -10.38
CA VAL A 57 -9.42 -12.84 -9.90
C VAL A 57 -8.96 -11.92 -11.03
N VAL A 58 -8.84 -12.38 -12.27
CA VAL A 58 -8.49 -11.52 -13.42
C VAL A 58 -9.43 -10.31 -13.58
N LYS A 59 -10.66 -10.41 -13.05
CA LYS A 59 -11.70 -9.37 -13.14
C LYS A 59 -11.74 -8.45 -11.94
N THR A 60 -10.92 -8.68 -10.90
CA THR A 60 -10.90 -7.81 -9.72
C THR A 60 -10.19 -6.49 -10.04
N PRO A 61 -10.56 -5.38 -9.38
CA PRO A 61 -9.96 -4.08 -9.67
C PRO A 61 -8.48 -4.07 -9.30
N ARG A 62 -7.65 -3.45 -10.16
CA ARG A 62 -6.21 -3.22 -9.95
C ARG A 62 -5.33 -4.47 -9.91
N VAL A 63 -5.86 -5.63 -10.29
CA VAL A 63 -5.04 -6.83 -10.47
C VAL A 63 -4.03 -6.64 -11.61
N ILE A 64 -2.81 -7.13 -11.44
CA ILE A 64 -1.82 -7.20 -12.51
C ILE A 64 -1.98 -8.54 -13.21
N LYS A 65 -2.77 -8.55 -14.30
CA LYS A 65 -3.19 -9.78 -15.00
C LYS A 65 -2.01 -10.69 -15.39
N THR A 66 -0.88 -10.11 -15.80
CA THR A 66 0.33 -10.83 -16.21
C THR A 66 1.13 -11.44 -15.05
N HIS A 67 0.81 -11.11 -13.79
CA HIS A 67 1.54 -11.60 -12.62
C HIS A 67 0.79 -12.70 -11.87
N ILE A 68 -0.39 -13.08 -12.33
CA ILE A 68 -1.17 -14.14 -11.69
C ILE A 68 -0.45 -15.47 -11.90
N LEU A 69 -0.18 -16.18 -10.81
CA LEU A 69 0.47 -17.47 -10.81
C LEU A 69 -0.40 -18.51 -10.09
N SER A 70 -0.82 -19.54 -10.80
CA SER A 70 -1.57 -20.69 -10.30
C SER A 70 -1.38 -21.87 -11.25
N LEU A 71 -1.82 -23.07 -10.87
CA LEU A 71 -1.75 -24.25 -11.75
C LEU A 71 -2.45 -24.07 -13.10
N THR A 72 -3.44 -23.18 -13.17
CA THR A 72 -4.27 -22.93 -14.35
C THR A 72 -3.98 -21.58 -15.01
N ALA A 73 -3.07 -20.79 -14.44
CA ALA A 73 -2.65 -19.52 -15.01
C ALA A 73 -1.77 -19.74 -16.25
N ARG A 74 -1.90 -18.87 -17.27
CA ARG A 74 -1.10 -18.95 -18.50
C ARG A 74 0.41 -18.88 -18.25
N LYS A 75 0.82 -18.17 -17.20
CA LYS A 75 2.21 -18.01 -16.77
C LYS A 75 2.84 -19.30 -16.24
N ALA A 76 2.04 -20.23 -15.73
CA ALA A 76 2.54 -21.47 -15.18
C ALA A 76 2.77 -22.49 -16.29
N LYS A 77 4.03 -22.66 -16.66
CA LYS A 77 4.48 -23.54 -17.74
C LYS A 77 5.40 -24.66 -17.24
N ASP A 78 5.21 -25.84 -17.80
CA ASP A 78 6.19 -26.92 -17.76
C ASP A 78 7.26 -26.64 -18.80
N ILE A 79 8.48 -26.38 -18.35
CA ILE A 79 9.65 -26.38 -19.21
C ILE A 79 10.10 -27.84 -19.25
N GLU A 80 10.13 -28.47 -20.43
CA GLU A 80 10.54 -29.88 -20.61
C GLU A 80 11.52 -30.02 -21.77
N GLY A 81 12.49 -30.93 -21.61
CA GLY A 81 13.36 -31.41 -22.66
C GLY A 81 12.70 -32.50 -23.51
N ALA A 82 12.40 -32.22 -24.77
CA ALA A 82 11.96 -33.19 -25.76
C ALA A 82 13.15 -33.65 -26.63
N GLY A 83 14.02 -34.50 -26.07
CA GLY A 83 15.25 -34.95 -26.75
C GLY A 83 16.34 -33.88 -26.73
N ARG A 84 16.59 -33.22 -27.87
CA ARG A 84 17.51 -32.04 -27.98
C ARG A 84 16.76 -30.70 -27.96
N GLU A 85 15.48 -30.73 -27.65
CA GLU A 85 14.59 -29.58 -27.75
C GLU A 85 14.08 -29.15 -26.37
N MET A 86 13.86 -27.85 -26.17
CA MET A 86 13.15 -27.32 -25.01
C MET A 86 11.79 -26.76 -25.47
N GLU A 87 10.72 -27.13 -24.77
CA GLU A 87 9.42 -26.50 -24.95
C GLU A 87 8.85 -26.04 -23.62
N ALA A 88 8.21 -24.87 -23.64
CA ALA A 88 7.44 -24.35 -22.52
C ALA A 88 5.94 -24.51 -22.83
N ARG A 89 5.26 -25.40 -22.12
CA ARG A 89 3.81 -25.68 -22.31
C ARG A 89 3.04 -25.34 -21.04
N PRO A 90 1.78 -24.85 -21.12
CA PRO A 90 0.97 -24.63 -19.91
C PRO A 90 0.87 -25.90 -19.05
N LEU A 91 0.94 -25.75 -17.72
CA LEU A 91 0.83 -26.88 -16.78
C LEU A 91 -0.53 -27.61 -16.90
N VAL A 92 -1.60 -26.84 -17.09
CA VAL A 92 -2.97 -27.35 -17.24
C VAL A 92 -3.62 -26.72 -18.47
N GLY A 93 -4.32 -27.54 -19.26
CA GLY A 93 -5.07 -27.07 -20.43
C GLY A 93 -6.43 -26.46 -20.10
N SER A 94 -7.15 -26.03 -21.14
CA SER A 94 -8.44 -25.34 -21.02
C SER A 94 -9.59 -26.26 -20.56
N ASN A 95 -9.48 -27.56 -20.78
CA ASN A 95 -10.50 -28.53 -20.40
C ASN A 95 -10.19 -29.18 -19.03
N PRO A 96 -11.21 -29.73 -18.34
CA PRO A 96 -11.00 -30.51 -17.12
C PRO A 96 -9.98 -31.64 -17.35
N PRO A 97 -8.97 -31.78 -16.48
CA PRO A 97 -7.91 -32.74 -16.71
C PRO A 97 -8.40 -34.18 -16.48
N SER A 98 -8.14 -35.04 -17.46
CA SER A 98 -8.27 -36.49 -17.33
C SER A 98 -7.24 -37.07 -16.34
N GLN A 99 -7.44 -38.32 -15.89
CA GLN A 99 -6.51 -38.98 -14.96
C GLN A 99 -5.08 -39.08 -15.48
N ALA A 100 -4.92 -39.28 -16.79
CA ALA A 100 -3.61 -39.28 -17.44
C ALA A 100 -2.95 -37.89 -17.39
N GLN A 101 -3.72 -36.83 -17.60
CA GLN A 101 -3.24 -35.44 -17.51
C GLN A 101 -2.90 -35.04 -16.07
N LEU A 102 -3.64 -35.51 -15.07
CA LEU A 102 -3.31 -35.30 -13.64
C LEU A 102 -1.99 -35.99 -13.27
N SER A 103 -1.75 -37.19 -13.79
CA SER A 103 -0.50 -37.92 -13.59
C SER A 103 0.68 -37.21 -14.28
N ALA A 104 0.46 -36.62 -15.46
CA ALA A 104 1.45 -35.80 -16.16
C ALA A 104 1.74 -34.50 -15.39
N LEU A 105 0.71 -33.81 -14.88
CA LEU A 105 0.85 -32.62 -14.05
C LEU A 105 1.72 -32.88 -12.82
N ARG A 106 1.55 -34.04 -12.17
CA ARG A 106 2.40 -34.42 -11.03
C ARG A 106 3.88 -34.51 -11.40
N LYS A 107 4.19 -35.11 -12.56
CA LYS A 107 5.57 -35.19 -13.07
C LYS A 107 6.12 -33.80 -13.43
N ALA A 108 5.30 -32.97 -14.07
CA ALA A 108 5.65 -31.59 -14.41
C ALA A 108 6.01 -30.77 -13.15
N LEU A 109 5.22 -30.86 -12.08
CA LEU A 109 5.49 -30.14 -10.83
C LEU A 109 6.72 -30.64 -10.07
N LEU A 110 7.05 -31.93 -10.17
CA LEU A 110 8.29 -32.48 -9.59
C LEU A 110 9.52 -31.99 -10.36
N ARG A 111 9.39 -31.86 -11.68
CA ARG A 111 10.44 -31.38 -12.59
C ARG A 111 10.67 -29.87 -12.52
N ASN A 112 9.65 -29.09 -12.15
CA ASN A 112 9.72 -27.63 -12.05
C ASN A 112 9.59 -27.18 -10.58
N PRO A 113 10.67 -27.26 -9.77
CA PRO A 113 10.63 -26.98 -8.33
C PRO A 113 10.34 -25.51 -7.98
N VAL A 114 10.33 -24.61 -8.96
CA VAL A 114 9.92 -23.21 -8.79
C VAL A 114 8.48 -23.07 -8.27
N TYR A 115 7.60 -24.02 -8.61
CA TYR A 115 6.20 -24.03 -8.15
C TYR A 115 6.03 -24.60 -6.74
N GLN A 116 6.98 -25.42 -6.27
CA GLN A 116 6.94 -26.00 -4.93
C GLN A 116 7.20 -24.94 -3.87
N ASN A 117 6.38 -24.97 -2.81
CA ASN A 117 6.22 -23.96 -1.78
C ASN A 117 5.79 -22.56 -2.27
N THR A 118 5.63 -22.33 -3.57
CA THR A 118 5.14 -21.06 -4.12
C THR A 118 3.63 -21.15 -4.36
N ILE A 119 3.22 -22.09 -5.21
CA ILE A 119 1.81 -22.34 -5.55
C ILE A 119 1.37 -23.77 -5.26
N VAL A 120 2.28 -24.66 -4.86
CA VAL A 120 1.98 -26.04 -4.47
C VAL A 120 2.80 -26.41 -3.25
N SER A 121 2.20 -26.97 -2.20
CA SER A 121 2.93 -27.45 -1.02
C SER A 121 3.80 -28.66 -1.36
N LYS A 122 4.92 -28.86 -0.64
CA LYS A 122 5.85 -29.98 -0.86
C LYS A 122 5.19 -31.37 -0.84
N ASP A 123 4.12 -31.53 -0.06
CA ASP A 123 3.35 -32.77 0.08
C ASP A 123 2.20 -32.91 -0.95
N PHE A 124 2.06 -31.95 -1.86
CA PHE A 124 0.97 -31.86 -2.84
C PHE A 124 -0.44 -31.83 -2.23
N LYS A 125 -0.58 -31.46 -0.96
CA LYS A 125 -1.89 -31.35 -0.28
C LYS A 125 -2.56 -29.99 -0.45
N THR A 126 -1.80 -28.95 -0.79
CA THR A 126 -2.31 -27.59 -0.96
C THR A 126 -1.81 -27.01 -2.26
N THR A 127 -2.70 -26.34 -2.98
CA THR A 127 -2.37 -25.50 -4.14
C THR A 127 -2.78 -24.07 -3.85
N ALA A 128 -2.20 -23.09 -4.53
CA ALA A 128 -2.53 -21.69 -4.35
C ALA A 128 -2.64 -20.91 -5.66
N VAL A 129 -3.41 -19.82 -5.59
CA VAL A 129 -3.43 -18.74 -6.58
C VAL A 129 -2.71 -17.56 -5.96
N LEU A 130 -1.56 -17.19 -6.52
CA LEU A 130 -0.80 -16.01 -6.15
C LEU A 130 -1.18 -14.87 -7.08
N VAL A 131 -1.49 -13.73 -6.50
CA VAL A 131 -2.07 -12.58 -7.20
C VAL A 131 -1.36 -11.32 -6.75
N GLU A 132 -0.99 -10.47 -7.70
CA GLU A 132 -0.42 -9.16 -7.40
C GLU A 132 -1.38 -8.05 -7.75
N TYR A 133 -1.49 -7.07 -6.84
CA TYR A 133 -2.36 -5.91 -6.99
C TYR A 133 -1.56 -4.62 -7.03
N ARG A 134 -2.09 -3.62 -7.76
CA ARG A 134 -1.63 -2.23 -7.67
C ARG A 134 -2.36 -1.49 -6.56
N ASN A 135 -1.70 -0.47 -6.02
CA ASN A 135 -2.39 0.47 -5.16
C ASN A 135 -3.39 1.35 -5.95
N GLY A 136 -4.34 1.98 -5.28
CA GLY A 136 -5.26 2.91 -5.92
C GLY A 136 -6.36 3.42 -5.00
N THR A 137 -7.34 4.10 -5.60
CA THR A 137 -8.48 4.66 -4.87
C THR A 137 -9.34 3.56 -4.23
N GLY A 138 -9.89 3.85 -3.05
CA GLY A 138 -10.71 2.88 -2.29
C GLY A 138 -9.95 1.92 -1.36
N GLY A 139 -8.62 2.01 -1.26
CA GLY A 139 -7.84 1.21 -0.30
C GLY A 139 -7.76 -0.27 -0.65
N MET A 140 -7.23 -1.11 0.24
CA MET A 140 -7.14 -2.56 -0.02
C MET A 140 -8.48 -3.28 0.17
N ARG A 141 -9.41 -2.67 0.92
CA ARG A 141 -10.75 -3.22 1.09
C ARG A 141 -11.50 -3.42 -0.23
N ALA A 142 -11.43 -2.49 -1.17
CA ALA A 142 -12.15 -2.63 -2.45
C ALA A 142 -11.72 -3.87 -3.25
N ILE A 143 -10.46 -4.31 -3.09
CA ILE A 143 -9.99 -5.57 -3.67
C ILE A 143 -10.64 -6.77 -2.96
N MET A 144 -10.66 -6.76 -1.63
CA MET A 144 -11.26 -7.85 -0.85
C MET A 144 -12.78 -7.95 -1.05
N ASP A 145 -13.50 -6.82 -1.12
CA ASP A 145 -14.95 -6.81 -1.36
C ASP A 145 -15.30 -7.38 -2.74
N ALA A 146 -14.40 -7.27 -3.73
CA ALA A 146 -14.56 -7.91 -5.05
C ALA A 146 -14.10 -9.37 -5.08
N LEU A 147 -13.11 -9.74 -4.25
CA LEU A 147 -12.54 -11.08 -4.18
C LEU A 147 -13.39 -12.07 -3.38
N GLU A 148 -13.96 -11.63 -2.26
CA GLU A 148 -14.70 -12.47 -1.31
C GLU A 148 -15.85 -13.24 -2.00
N PRO A 149 -16.69 -12.63 -2.86
CA PRO A 149 -17.75 -13.36 -3.55
C PRO A 149 -17.24 -14.43 -4.52
N ILE A 150 -16.05 -14.25 -5.09
CA ILE A 150 -15.42 -15.23 -6.00
C ILE A 150 -14.98 -16.45 -5.19
N VAL A 151 -14.29 -16.22 -4.08
CA VAL A 151 -13.79 -17.30 -3.22
C VAL A 151 -14.94 -18.00 -2.49
N ALA A 152 -15.93 -17.26 -2.02
CA ALA A 152 -17.08 -17.81 -1.28
C ALA A 152 -17.90 -18.81 -2.12
N ARG A 153 -17.99 -18.63 -3.44
CA ARG A 153 -18.67 -19.57 -4.35
C ARG A 153 -17.99 -20.94 -4.41
N GLU A 154 -16.68 -20.98 -4.17
CA GLU A 154 -15.89 -22.20 -4.27
C GLU A 154 -15.65 -22.88 -2.92
N ARG A 155 -16.03 -22.24 -1.81
CA ARG A 155 -16.02 -22.82 -0.47
C ARG A 155 -17.14 -23.86 -0.32
N ASP A 156 -16.76 -25.11 -0.13
CA ASP A 156 -17.67 -26.23 0.17
C ASP A 156 -17.00 -27.25 1.09
N ALA A 157 -17.68 -28.35 1.44
CA ALA A 157 -17.15 -29.38 2.33
C ALA A 157 -15.94 -30.17 1.75
N SER A 158 -15.67 -30.06 0.45
CA SER A 158 -14.58 -30.76 -0.22
C SER A 158 -13.25 -30.04 -0.14
N VAL A 159 -13.25 -28.72 0.12
CA VAL A 159 -12.03 -27.90 0.18
C VAL A 159 -12.05 -26.90 1.34
N ASN A 160 -10.91 -26.74 2.00
CA ASN A 160 -10.64 -25.60 2.85
C ASN A 160 -9.88 -24.53 2.04
N ILE A 161 -10.41 -23.31 2.02
CA ILE A 161 -9.78 -22.17 1.33
C ILE A 161 -9.29 -21.17 2.36
N ALA A 162 -8.02 -20.77 2.26
CA ALA A 162 -7.41 -19.77 3.13
C ALA A 162 -6.88 -18.61 2.28
N ILE A 163 -7.10 -17.37 2.74
CA ILE A 163 -6.63 -16.16 2.04
C ILE A 163 -5.68 -15.40 2.96
N GLY A 164 -4.51 -15.03 2.44
CA GLY A 164 -3.51 -14.30 3.20
C GLY A 164 -2.63 -13.39 2.35
N GLY A 165 -1.63 -12.80 3.00
CA GLY A 165 -0.75 -11.79 2.43
C GLY A 165 -1.10 -10.37 2.85
N LEU A 166 -0.21 -9.44 2.53
CA LEU A 166 -0.28 -8.04 2.98
C LEU A 166 -1.62 -7.33 2.62
N PRO A 167 -2.24 -7.54 1.44
CA PRO A 167 -3.50 -6.89 1.10
C PRO A 167 -4.65 -7.27 2.04
N VAL A 168 -4.68 -8.52 2.52
CA VAL A 168 -5.69 -9.00 3.48
C VAL A 168 -5.52 -8.25 4.81
N LEU A 169 -4.28 -8.15 5.31
CA LEU A 169 -3.97 -7.44 6.55
C LEU A 169 -4.38 -5.97 6.47
N LEU A 170 -4.04 -5.29 5.38
CA LEU A 170 -4.39 -3.87 5.17
C LEU A 170 -5.91 -3.66 5.03
N ALA A 171 -6.61 -4.55 4.32
CA ALA A 171 -8.07 -4.48 4.21
C ALA A 171 -8.76 -4.71 5.57
N GLN A 172 -8.25 -5.63 6.40
CA GLN A 172 -8.76 -5.86 7.75
C GLN A 172 -8.46 -4.69 8.68
N LEU A 173 -7.29 -4.06 8.54
CA LEU A 173 -6.94 -2.83 9.23
C LEU A 173 -7.96 -1.72 8.93
N GLU A 174 -8.27 -1.49 7.65
CA GLU A 174 -9.30 -0.54 7.20
C GLU A 174 -10.68 -0.91 7.78
N ARG A 175 -11.10 -2.18 7.69
CA ARG A 175 -12.42 -2.66 8.16
C ARG A 175 -12.59 -2.51 9.67
N LEU A 176 -11.58 -2.87 10.46
CA LEU A 176 -11.62 -2.77 11.92
C LEU A 176 -11.61 -1.32 12.40
N SER A 177 -10.97 -0.42 11.66
CA SER A 177 -10.99 1.02 11.92
C SER A 177 -12.38 1.63 11.76
N GLN A 178 -13.22 1.07 10.88
CA GLN A 178 -14.61 1.53 10.72
C GLN A 178 -15.51 1.27 11.93
N ARG A 179 -15.07 0.46 12.91
CA ARG A 179 -15.76 0.33 14.20
C ARG A 179 -15.87 1.66 14.93
N MET A 180 -15.09 2.68 14.56
CA MET A 180 -15.25 4.05 15.05
C MET A 180 -16.67 4.60 14.86
N ALA A 181 -17.41 4.17 13.84
CA ALA A 181 -18.81 4.56 13.65
C ALA A 181 -19.72 4.18 14.83
N ILE A 182 -19.38 3.11 15.57
CA ILE A 182 -20.11 2.62 16.75
C ILE A 182 -19.41 3.09 18.03
N LEU A 183 -18.08 3.06 18.06
CA LEU A 183 -17.30 3.40 19.25
C LEU A 183 -17.37 4.90 19.59
N PHE A 184 -17.45 5.78 18.58
CA PHE A 184 -17.58 7.22 18.84
C PHE A 184 -18.91 7.59 19.52
N PRO A 185 -20.10 7.15 19.05
CA PRO A 185 -21.35 7.34 19.80
C PRO A 185 -21.32 6.74 21.21
N LEU A 186 -20.67 5.59 21.41
CA LEU A 186 -20.51 4.99 22.73
C LEU A 186 -19.60 5.84 23.63
N ALA A 187 -18.56 6.47 23.08
CA ALA A 187 -17.75 7.45 23.80
C ALA A 187 -18.55 8.71 24.17
N VAL A 188 -19.38 9.23 23.26
CA VAL A 188 -20.31 10.35 23.55
C VAL A 188 -21.24 9.98 24.71
N LEU A 189 -21.82 8.78 24.68
CA LEU A 189 -22.68 8.29 25.76
C LEU A 189 -21.92 8.18 27.08
N LEU A 190 -20.75 7.54 27.08
CA LEU A 190 -19.97 7.31 28.30
C LEU A 190 -19.46 8.61 28.91
N VAL A 191 -18.90 9.50 28.08
CA VAL A 191 -18.49 10.85 28.50
C VAL A 191 -19.71 11.60 29.03
N GLY A 192 -20.85 11.56 28.34
CA GLY A 192 -22.10 12.14 28.80
C GLY A 192 -22.55 11.61 30.17
N LEU A 193 -22.54 10.29 30.40
CA LEU A 193 -22.89 9.69 31.69
C LEU A 193 -21.98 10.17 32.82
N ILE A 194 -20.68 10.29 32.54
CA ILE A 194 -19.70 10.85 33.50
C ILE A 194 -20.08 12.31 33.80
N HIS A 195 -20.37 13.13 32.79
CA HIS A 195 -20.82 14.54 32.96
C HIS A 195 -22.12 14.67 33.75
N PHE A 196 -23.09 13.81 33.46
CA PHE A 196 -24.32 13.77 34.21
C PHE A 196 -24.05 13.44 35.68
N GLU A 197 -23.13 12.53 36.00
CA GLU A 197 -22.81 12.24 37.40
C GLU A 197 -22.06 13.39 38.10
N ALA A 198 -21.25 14.18 37.38
CA ALA A 198 -20.59 15.36 37.94
C ALA A 198 -21.57 16.46 38.34
N PHE A 199 -22.53 16.77 37.46
CA PHE A 199 -23.40 17.94 37.63
C PHE A 199 -24.81 17.58 38.09
N ARG A 200 -25.26 16.35 37.84
CA ARG A 200 -26.64 15.84 38.05
C ARG A 200 -27.73 16.78 37.52
N THR A 201 -27.42 17.51 36.45
CA THR A 201 -28.32 18.45 35.78
C THR A 201 -28.25 18.25 34.28
N LEU A 202 -29.37 18.46 33.58
CA LEU A 202 -29.41 18.40 32.13
C LEU A 202 -28.51 19.48 31.49
N GLN A 203 -28.39 20.64 32.13
CA GLN A 203 -27.50 21.71 31.65
C GLN A 203 -26.02 21.31 31.75
N GLY A 204 -25.61 20.68 32.86
CA GLY A 204 -24.25 20.18 33.04
C GLY A 204 -23.90 18.92 32.21
N LEU A 205 -24.91 18.24 31.68
CA LEU A 205 -24.75 17.16 30.70
C LEU A 205 -24.61 17.71 29.28
N PHE A 206 -25.61 18.45 28.80
CA PHE A 206 -25.70 18.81 27.38
C PHE A 206 -24.75 19.93 26.99
N LEU A 207 -24.52 20.92 27.85
CA LEU A 207 -23.72 22.08 27.47
C LEU A 207 -22.26 21.70 27.15
N PRO A 208 -21.54 20.94 28.01
CA PRO A 208 -20.20 20.46 27.69
C PRO A 208 -20.15 19.45 26.52
N LEU A 209 -21.19 18.64 26.38
CA LEU A 209 -21.24 17.62 25.31
C LEU A 209 -21.43 18.26 23.94
N VAL A 210 -22.33 19.24 23.82
CA VAL A 210 -22.59 19.96 22.57
C VAL A 210 -21.36 20.77 22.15
N THR A 211 -20.68 21.44 23.10
CA THR A 211 -19.45 22.18 22.78
C THR A 211 -18.36 21.26 22.25
N ALA A 212 -18.21 20.08 22.88
CA ALA A 212 -17.25 19.09 22.46
C ALA A 212 -17.59 18.50 21.08
N LEU A 213 -18.86 18.22 20.80
CA LEU A 213 -19.32 17.75 19.50
C LEU A 213 -19.10 18.81 18.40
N LEU A 214 -19.33 20.09 18.68
CA LEU A 214 -19.05 21.18 17.74
C LEU A 214 -17.55 21.29 17.43
N ALA A 215 -16.68 21.19 18.44
CA ALA A 215 -15.24 21.20 18.26
C ALA A 215 -14.76 20.00 17.42
N THR A 216 -15.27 18.81 17.71
CA THR A 216 -14.99 17.60 16.91
C THR A 216 -15.50 17.74 15.48
N PHE A 217 -16.70 18.30 15.29
CA PHE A 217 -17.27 18.54 13.97
C PHE A 217 -16.42 19.51 13.15
N TRP A 218 -15.87 20.57 13.75
CA TRP A 218 -14.96 21.49 13.06
C TRP A 218 -13.68 20.79 12.63
N ALA A 219 -13.01 20.05 13.52
CA ALA A 219 -11.76 19.37 13.18
C ALA A 219 -11.94 18.31 12.09
N VAL A 220 -12.95 17.43 12.22
CA VAL A 220 -13.26 16.40 11.22
C VAL A 220 -13.79 17.04 9.93
N GLY A 221 -14.53 18.14 10.03
CA GLY A 221 -15.00 18.90 8.87
C GLY A 221 -13.84 19.48 8.05
N VAL A 222 -12.85 20.09 8.70
CA VAL A 222 -11.63 20.56 8.02
C VAL A 222 -10.88 19.38 7.40
N MET A 223 -10.76 18.25 8.10
CA MET A 223 -10.15 17.02 7.56
C MET A 223 -10.83 16.54 6.28
N GLY A 224 -12.18 16.57 6.24
CA GLY A 224 -12.97 16.26 5.05
C GLY A 224 -12.79 17.27 3.91
N LEU A 225 -12.74 18.57 4.21
CA LEU A 225 -12.55 19.65 3.24
C LEU A 225 -11.20 19.56 2.52
N VAL A 226 -10.14 19.17 3.23
CA VAL A 226 -8.81 18.95 2.62
C VAL A 226 -8.62 17.53 2.08
N HIS A 227 -9.67 16.71 2.09
CA HIS A 227 -9.67 15.33 1.59
C HIS A 227 -8.63 14.42 2.24
N VAL A 228 -8.32 14.66 3.51
CA VAL A 228 -7.44 13.78 4.27
C VAL A 228 -8.23 12.56 4.72
N PRO A 229 -7.83 11.34 4.33
CA PRO A 229 -8.60 10.15 4.64
C PRO A 229 -8.40 9.70 6.08
N MET A 230 -9.42 9.03 6.61
CA MET A 230 -9.32 8.37 7.90
C MET A 230 -8.59 7.03 7.77
N ASP A 231 -7.57 6.83 8.60
CA ASP A 231 -6.76 5.62 8.71
C ASP A 231 -6.84 5.03 10.13
N ALA A 232 -6.20 3.89 10.35
CA ALA A 232 -6.26 3.19 11.64
C ALA A 232 -5.69 3.96 12.84
N PHE A 233 -4.87 4.98 12.61
CA PHE A 233 -4.25 5.78 13.65
C PHE A 233 -5.07 7.05 13.91
N ASN A 234 -5.40 7.79 12.84
CA ASN A 234 -6.10 9.06 12.94
C ASN A 234 -7.63 8.91 13.14
N ALA A 235 -8.21 7.73 12.90
CA ALA A 235 -9.65 7.50 13.10
C ALA A 235 -10.10 7.66 14.56
N THR A 236 -9.16 7.63 15.51
CA THR A 236 -9.44 7.81 16.95
C THR A 236 -9.45 9.28 17.40
N THR A 237 -9.01 10.21 16.53
CA THR A 237 -8.96 11.66 16.77
C THR A 237 -10.29 12.25 17.27
N PRO A 238 -11.47 11.87 16.73
CA PRO A 238 -12.74 12.44 17.19
C PRO A 238 -13.03 12.16 18.66
N ILE A 239 -12.68 10.97 19.17
CA ILE A 239 -12.84 10.59 20.59
C ILE A 239 -11.94 11.46 21.46
N LEU A 240 -10.73 11.78 20.98
CA LEU A 240 -9.80 12.67 21.67
C LEU A 240 -10.35 14.06 21.87
N ILE A 241 -10.76 14.69 20.77
CA ILE A 241 -11.22 16.06 20.76
C ILE A 241 -12.48 16.15 21.62
N LEU A 242 -13.41 15.20 21.46
CA LEU A 242 -14.60 15.08 22.29
C LEU A 242 -14.25 15.08 23.78
N ALA A 243 -13.29 14.26 24.18
CA ALA A 243 -12.97 14.09 25.59
C ALA A 243 -12.26 15.31 26.19
N ILE A 244 -11.29 15.89 25.48
CA ILE A 244 -10.57 17.10 25.92
C ILE A 244 -11.54 18.29 26.03
N ALA A 245 -12.30 18.54 24.97
CA ALA A 245 -13.23 19.67 24.89
C ALA A 245 -14.34 19.57 25.94
N ALA A 246 -14.89 18.37 26.14
CA ALA A 246 -15.89 18.17 27.19
C ALA A 246 -15.27 18.45 28.57
N GLY A 247 -14.01 18.03 28.79
CA GLY A 247 -13.29 18.28 30.03
C GLY A 247 -13.04 19.76 30.33
N HIS A 248 -12.57 20.53 29.34
CA HIS A 248 -12.35 21.98 29.48
C HIS A 248 -13.66 22.72 29.73
N ALA A 249 -14.73 22.38 28.99
CA ALA A 249 -16.06 22.92 29.19
C ALA A 249 -16.58 22.70 30.63
N VAL A 250 -16.29 21.55 31.24
CA VAL A 250 -16.64 21.26 32.64
C VAL A 250 -15.88 22.12 33.63
N GLN A 251 -14.60 22.40 33.40
CA GLN A 251 -13.83 23.27 34.28
C GLN A 251 -14.42 24.68 34.30
N LEU A 252 -14.79 25.22 33.12
CA LEU A 252 -15.45 26.51 32.99
C LEU A 252 -16.82 26.53 33.68
N LEU A 253 -17.63 25.50 33.44
CA LEU A 253 -18.99 25.43 33.98
C LEU A 253 -19.00 25.25 35.50
N LYS A 254 -18.10 24.42 36.04
CA LYS A 254 -17.93 24.28 37.49
C LYS A 254 -17.51 25.60 38.13
N ARG A 255 -16.60 26.34 37.49
CA ARG A 255 -16.22 27.67 37.96
C ARG A 255 -17.41 28.64 37.98
N TYR A 256 -18.20 28.65 36.92
CA TYR A 256 -19.41 29.45 36.87
C TYR A 256 -20.35 29.12 38.05
N TYR A 257 -20.57 27.85 38.37
CA TYR A 257 -21.39 27.46 39.51
C TYR A 257 -20.79 27.90 40.86
N GLU A 258 -19.47 27.77 41.04
CA GLU A 258 -18.77 28.25 42.25
C GLU A 258 -18.91 29.77 42.44
N ASP A 259 -18.66 30.57 41.40
CA ASP A 259 -18.78 32.03 41.47
C ASP A 259 -20.25 32.47 41.60
N TYR A 260 -21.21 31.77 40.97
CA TYR A 260 -22.65 32.03 41.13
C TYR A 260 -23.12 31.77 42.57
N GLU A 261 -22.69 30.67 43.18
CA GLU A 261 -23.01 30.37 44.58
C GLU A 261 -22.42 31.44 45.51
N ARG A 262 -21.15 31.82 45.30
CA ARG A 262 -20.49 32.86 46.09
C ARG A 262 -21.19 34.23 46.00
N LEU A 263 -21.65 34.62 44.81
CA LEU A 263 -22.35 35.89 44.59
C LEU A 263 -23.78 35.85 45.12
N SER A 264 -24.46 34.70 44.99
CA SER A 264 -25.82 34.51 45.51
C SER A 264 -25.87 34.52 47.04
N LEU A 265 -24.88 33.91 47.72
CA LEU A 265 -24.76 33.87 49.18
C LEU A 265 -24.52 35.26 49.81
N ARG A 266 -23.98 36.22 49.05
CA ARG A 266 -23.80 37.59 49.51
C ARG A 266 -25.12 38.38 49.58
N GLY A 267 -26.20 37.89 48.97
CA GLY A 267 -27.55 38.49 49.03
C GLY A 267 -27.73 39.84 48.33
N ALA A 268 -26.68 40.39 47.69
CA ALA A 268 -26.67 41.75 47.15
C ALA A 268 -27.24 41.87 45.71
N LEU A 269 -27.49 40.75 45.02
CA LEU A 269 -27.86 40.72 43.60
C LEU A 269 -29.09 39.82 43.38
N THR A 270 -29.93 40.16 42.40
CA THR A 270 -30.98 39.23 41.93
C THR A 270 -30.35 37.97 41.32
N PRO A 271 -31.03 36.81 41.31
CA PRO A 271 -30.49 35.57 40.72
C PRO A 271 -30.00 35.73 39.27
N ARG A 272 -30.64 36.60 38.48
CA ARG A 272 -30.22 36.87 37.10
C ARG A 272 -28.98 37.75 37.02
N GLN A 273 -28.89 38.79 37.86
CA GLN A 273 -27.69 39.62 37.96
C GLN A 273 -26.49 38.84 38.50
N ALA A 274 -26.69 38.02 39.53
CA ALA A 274 -25.66 37.13 40.07
C ALA A 274 -25.18 36.13 39.02
N SER A 275 -26.09 35.61 38.18
CA SER A 275 -25.72 34.73 37.06
C SER A 275 -24.89 35.45 36.00
N ASN A 276 -25.30 36.65 35.56
CA ASN A 276 -24.56 37.41 34.55
C ASN A 276 -23.17 37.80 35.05
N GLU A 277 -23.06 38.25 36.29
CA GLU A 277 -21.79 38.59 36.92
C GLU A 277 -20.92 37.34 37.08
N ALA A 278 -21.48 36.20 37.46
CA ALA A 278 -20.74 34.93 37.54
C ALA A 278 -20.17 34.48 36.20
N ILE A 279 -20.88 34.72 35.08
CA ILE A 279 -20.36 34.45 33.73
C ILE A 279 -19.13 35.33 33.44
N VAL A 280 -19.22 36.64 33.74
CA VAL A 280 -18.12 37.57 33.49
C VAL A 280 -16.91 37.23 34.37
N VAL A 281 -17.14 37.02 35.68
CA VAL A 281 -16.08 36.71 36.64
C VAL A 281 -15.41 35.38 36.32
N SER A 282 -16.18 34.34 35.94
CA SER A 282 -15.59 33.04 35.58
C SER A 282 -14.74 33.16 34.31
N MET A 283 -15.21 33.89 33.29
CA MET A 283 -14.46 34.13 32.05
C MET A 283 -13.16 34.92 32.28
N VAL A 284 -13.20 35.98 33.10
CA VAL A 284 -12.00 36.79 33.39
C VAL A 284 -10.97 36.01 34.20
N ARG A 285 -11.41 35.13 35.12
CA ARG A 285 -10.51 34.39 35.99
C ARG A 285 -10.01 33.07 35.40
N VAL A 286 -10.82 32.37 34.62
CA VAL A 286 -10.48 31.04 34.08
C VAL A 286 -10.12 31.09 32.60
N GLY A 287 -10.68 32.04 31.84
CA GLY A 287 -10.39 32.21 30.41
C GLY A 287 -8.89 32.28 30.05
N PRO A 288 -8.07 33.12 30.72
CA PRO A 288 -6.62 33.17 30.45
C PRO A 288 -5.90 31.85 30.73
N VAL A 289 -6.36 31.08 31.72
CA VAL A 289 -5.79 29.78 32.08
C VAL A 289 -6.15 28.74 31.05
N MET A 290 -7.41 28.71 30.62
CA MET A 290 -7.89 27.81 29.56
C MET A 290 -7.20 28.10 28.23
N LEU A 291 -7.11 29.38 27.84
CA LEU A 291 -6.36 29.79 26.64
C LEU A 291 -4.91 29.32 26.70
N THR A 292 -4.26 29.52 27.84
CA THR A 292 -2.88 29.07 28.03
C THR A 292 -2.76 27.56 27.91
N ALA A 293 -3.56 26.81 28.66
CA ALA A 293 -3.50 25.36 28.71
C ALA A 293 -3.84 24.76 27.34
N GLY A 294 -4.91 25.22 26.70
CA GLY A 294 -5.30 24.74 25.38
C GLY A 294 -4.32 25.15 24.27
N LEU A 295 -3.68 26.33 24.33
CA LEU A 295 -2.60 26.68 23.40
C LEU A 295 -1.36 25.80 23.63
N ALA A 296 -1.04 25.48 24.89
CA ALA A 296 0.05 24.55 25.20
C ALA A 296 -0.24 23.15 24.67
N ALA A 297 -1.46 22.66 24.88
CA ALA A 297 -1.91 21.36 24.37
C ALA A 297 -1.89 21.34 22.83
N ALA A 298 -2.43 22.37 22.16
CA ALA A 298 -2.41 22.49 20.70
C ALA A 298 -0.98 22.53 20.16
N ALA A 299 -0.07 23.28 20.78
CA ALA A 299 1.35 23.29 20.42
C ALA A 299 2.00 21.92 20.60
N GLY A 300 1.66 21.19 21.67
CA GLY A 300 2.07 19.81 21.89
C GLY A 300 1.64 18.89 20.74
N PHE A 301 0.40 18.98 20.28
CA PHE A 301 -0.07 18.20 19.12
C PHE A 301 0.52 18.66 17.79
N PHE A 302 0.72 19.97 17.57
CA PHE A 302 1.39 20.47 16.35
C PHE A 302 2.86 20.08 16.27
N SER A 303 3.54 19.84 17.40
CA SER A 303 4.91 19.32 17.37
C SER A 303 5.02 17.95 16.68
N LEU A 304 3.92 17.18 16.61
CA LEU A 304 3.88 15.91 15.90
C LEU A 304 4.04 16.07 14.37
N VAL A 305 3.95 17.29 13.84
CA VAL A 305 4.21 17.60 12.42
C VAL A 305 5.66 17.30 12.02
N ILE A 306 6.58 17.29 12.98
CA ILE A 306 8.01 17.02 12.74
C ILE A 306 8.25 15.53 12.46
N PHE A 307 7.29 14.64 12.75
CA PHE A 307 7.42 13.22 12.43
C PHE A 307 7.35 12.97 10.92
N ASP A 308 8.25 12.16 10.37
CA ASP A 308 8.24 11.81 8.95
C ASP A 308 7.04 10.96 8.51
N VAL A 309 6.28 10.39 9.46
CA VAL A 309 5.12 9.54 9.19
C VAL A 309 3.85 10.37 9.01
N SER A 310 3.23 10.28 7.82
CA SER A 310 2.06 11.08 7.43
C SER A 310 0.86 10.95 8.37
N SER A 311 0.52 9.74 8.84
CA SER A 311 -0.58 9.52 9.79
C SER A 311 -0.37 10.24 11.12
N VAL A 312 0.88 10.29 11.60
CA VAL A 312 1.24 10.98 12.86
C VAL A 312 1.10 12.49 12.71
N ARG A 313 1.57 13.04 11.59
CA ARG A 313 1.43 14.47 11.28
C ARG A 313 -0.03 14.87 11.18
N THR A 314 -0.80 14.11 10.41
CA THR A 314 -2.24 14.29 10.23
C THR A 314 -2.95 14.27 11.58
N PHE A 315 -2.70 13.23 12.37
CA PHE A 315 -3.25 13.10 13.72
C PHE A 315 -2.93 14.32 14.61
N GLY A 316 -1.68 14.79 14.61
CA GLY A 316 -1.26 15.98 15.35
C GLY A 316 -1.94 17.27 14.88
N ILE A 317 -1.98 17.53 13.58
CA ILE A 317 -2.59 18.73 13.00
C ILE A 317 -4.07 18.81 13.34
N PHE A 318 -4.84 17.75 13.07
CA PHE A 318 -6.29 17.78 13.27
C PHE A 318 -6.68 17.76 14.74
N THR A 319 -5.90 17.10 15.60
CA THR A 319 -6.11 17.21 17.05
C THR A 319 -5.82 18.63 17.54
N GLY A 320 -4.73 19.26 17.09
CA GLY A 320 -4.40 20.64 17.43
C GLY A 320 -5.50 21.62 16.98
N ILE A 321 -6.00 21.49 15.75
CA ILE A 321 -7.15 22.27 15.24
C ILE A 321 -8.40 22.00 16.09
N GLY A 322 -8.65 20.76 16.50
CA GLY A 322 -9.76 20.40 17.37
C GLY A 322 -9.69 21.09 18.73
N ILE A 323 -8.50 21.15 19.35
CA ILE A 323 -8.29 21.85 20.62
C ILE A 323 -8.51 23.36 20.45
N LEU A 324 -7.97 23.96 19.38
CA LEU A 324 -8.20 25.39 19.10
C LEU A 324 -9.69 25.69 18.84
N SER A 325 -10.38 24.79 18.16
CA SER A 325 -11.83 24.88 17.92
C SER A 325 -12.61 24.77 19.24
N SER A 326 -12.20 23.88 20.14
CA SER A 326 -12.74 23.75 21.49
C SER A 326 -12.58 25.05 22.28
N LEU A 327 -11.39 25.65 22.31
CA LEU A 327 -11.18 26.94 22.97
C LEU A 327 -12.09 28.03 22.42
N ALA A 328 -12.21 28.13 21.10
CA ALA A 328 -13.08 29.12 20.46
C ALA A 328 -14.55 28.91 20.83
N VAL A 329 -15.04 27.67 20.74
CA VAL A 329 -16.42 27.31 21.07
C VAL A 329 -16.69 27.51 22.57
N GLU A 330 -15.83 27.06 23.46
CA GLU A 330 -16.06 27.13 24.91
C GLU A 330 -16.07 28.56 25.43
N LEU A 331 -15.17 29.42 24.95
CA LEU A 331 -15.08 30.81 25.39
C LEU A 331 -16.17 31.71 24.80
N THR A 332 -16.92 31.24 23.80
CA THR A 332 -17.98 32.01 23.14
C THR A 332 -19.36 31.40 23.35
N PHE A 333 -19.53 30.13 23.03
CA PHE A 333 -20.80 29.42 23.05
C PHE A 333 -21.30 29.16 24.48
N ILE A 334 -20.45 28.70 25.40
CA ILE A 334 -20.86 28.45 26.80
C ILE A 334 -21.39 29.74 27.46
N PRO A 335 -20.66 30.87 27.48
CA PRO A 335 -21.17 32.09 28.10
C PRO A 335 -22.41 32.63 27.38
N ALA A 336 -22.46 32.56 26.04
CA ALA A 336 -23.62 32.99 25.27
C ALA A 336 -24.88 32.18 25.64
N VAL A 337 -24.82 30.84 25.61
CA VAL A 337 -25.96 29.98 25.97
C VAL A 337 -26.32 30.16 27.44
N ARG A 338 -25.33 30.29 28.34
CA ARG A 338 -25.58 30.49 29.77
C ARG A 338 -26.27 31.82 30.08
N SER A 339 -26.03 32.86 29.28
CA SER A 339 -26.72 34.16 29.40
C SER A 339 -28.21 34.09 29.03
N LEU A 340 -28.58 33.14 28.15
CA LEU A 340 -29.96 32.91 27.71
C LEU A 340 -30.73 31.97 28.64
N LEU A 341 -30.03 31.00 29.25
CA LEU A 341 -30.64 30.02 30.12
C LEU A 341 -31.06 30.61 31.47
N PRO A 342 -32.15 30.09 32.09
CA PRO A 342 -32.58 30.57 33.40
C PRO A 342 -31.49 30.30 34.46
N PRO A 343 -31.39 31.15 35.52
CA PRO A 343 -30.52 30.92 36.65
C PRO A 343 -30.72 29.52 37.25
N PRO A 344 -29.67 28.85 37.74
CA PRO A 344 -29.79 27.50 38.29
C PRO A 344 -30.74 27.51 39.51
N LYS A 345 -31.71 26.60 39.55
CA LYS A 345 -32.79 26.59 40.56
C LYS A 345 -32.38 26.10 41.96
N VAL A 346 -31.15 25.62 42.19
CA VAL A 346 -30.76 25.01 43.48
C VAL A 346 -29.33 25.39 43.91
N LEU A 347 -29.24 26.03 45.09
CA LEU A 347 -28.05 26.45 45.85
C LEU A 347 -27.47 25.34 46.77
N ARG A 348 -27.47 24.07 46.35
CA ARG A 348 -27.08 22.93 47.23
C ARG A 348 -26.16 21.88 46.59
N THR A 349 -25.45 22.25 45.53
CA THR A 349 -24.49 21.34 44.86
C THR A 349 -23.12 21.28 45.57
N SER A 350 -22.83 22.18 46.51
CA SER A 350 -21.52 22.25 47.20
C SER A 350 -21.35 21.38 48.44
N GLN A 351 -22.43 20.77 48.98
CA GLN A 351 -22.37 20.10 50.30
C GLN A 351 -22.73 18.61 50.35
N ARG A 352 -23.03 17.92 49.23
CA ARG A 352 -23.30 16.47 49.29
C ARG A 352 -22.08 15.65 48.88
N LYS A 353 -21.66 14.78 49.82
CA LYS A 353 -20.53 13.85 49.78
C LYS A 353 -20.57 12.95 48.54
N ALA A 354 -20.05 13.43 47.41
CA ALA A 354 -19.79 12.63 46.24
C ALA A 354 -18.52 11.78 46.43
N ILE A 355 -18.41 10.66 45.72
CA ILE A 355 -17.21 9.80 45.69
C ILE A 355 -15.95 10.64 45.40
N TRP A 356 -16.07 11.63 44.51
CA TRP A 356 -14.99 12.55 44.14
C TRP A 356 -14.49 13.42 45.30
N THR A 357 -15.40 13.88 46.17
CA THR A 357 -15.07 14.69 47.36
C THR A 357 -14.40 13.83 48.43
N LEU A 358 -14.77 12.54 48.53
CA LEU A 358 -14.09 11.61 49.43
C LEU A 358 -12.64 11.37 49.00
N ILE A 359 -12.42 11.11 47.71
CA ILE A 359 -11.08 10.85 47.14
C ILE A 359 -10.18 12.07 47.33
N THR A 360 -10.64 13.25 46.92
CA THR A 360 -9.84 14.49 47.00
C THR A 360 -9.54 14.93 48.43
N ASN A 361 -10.49 14.81 49.36
CA ASN A 361 -10.24 15.06 50.79
C ASN A 361 -9.21 14.09 51.38
N THR A 362 -9.29 12.81 50.99
CA THR A 362 -8.35 11.78 51.45
C THR A 362 -6.94 12.12 50.97
N ILE A 363 -6.78 12.41 49.67
CA ILE A 363 -5.49 12.83 49.09
C ILE A 363 -4.98 14.10 49.78
N ALA A 364 -5.85 15.11 49.98
CA ALA A 364 -5.48 16.34 50.66
C ALA A 364 -5.00 16.10 52.10
N SER A 365 -5.66 15.21 52.84
CA SER A 365 -5.25 14.84 54.20
C SER A 365 -3.91 14.12 54.25
N TRP A 366 -3.61 13.28 53.25
CA TRP A 366 -2.34 12.55 53.19
C TRP A 366 -1.18 13.46 52.79
N VAL A 367 -1.41 14.37 51.84
CA VAL A 367 -0.39 15.30 51.34
C VAL A 367 -0.09 16.42 52.35
N THR A 368 -1.12 16.94 53.04
CA THR A 368 -0.96 18.02 54.04
C THR A 368 -0.71 17.53 55.46
N GLY A 369 -0.84 16.22 55.72
CA GLY A 369 -0.76 15.62 57.06
C GLY A 369 0.50 14.78 57.31
N PRO A 370 0.51 13.98 58.39
CA PRO A 370 1.69 13.19 58.81
C PRO A 370 2.06 12.07 57.82
N LYS A 371 1.13 11.70 56.92
CA LYS A 371 1.35 10.64 55.91
C LYS A 371 2.10 11.12 54.65
N SER A 372 2.51 12.39 54.58
CA SER A 372 3.18 12.96 53.41
C SER A 372 4.51 12.26 53.04
N ALA A 373 5.24 11.74 54.02
CA ALA A 373 6.43 10.92 53.81
C ALA A 373 6.10 9.56 53.16
N LEU A 374 5.00 8.92 53.58
CA LEU A 374 4.51 7.67 53.01
C LEU A 374 4.05 7.88 51.55
N VAL A 375 3.36 8.98 51.25
CA VAL A 375 2.99 9.32 49.86
C VAL A 375 4.24 9.52 49.00
N SER A 376 5.25 10.23 49.51
CA SER A 376 6.52 10.42 48.80
C SER A 376 7.22 9.08 48.51
N GLY A 377 7.26 8.18 49.50
CA GLY A 377 7.83 6.84 49.35
C GLY A 377 7.05 5.97 48.36
N ALA A 378 5.72 6.02 48.38
CA ALA A 378 4.87 5.31 47.43
C ALA A 378 5.08 5.82 45.99
N SER A 379 5.18 7.14 45.79
CA SER A 379 5.50 7.71 44.47
C SER A 379 6.89 7.27 43.98
N ALA A 380 7.89 7.24 44.86
CA ALA A 380 9.22 6.74 44.51
C ALA A 380 9.20 5.23 44.14
N LEU A 381 8.41 4.43 44.84
CA LEU A 381 8.21 3.02 44.52
C LEU A 381 7.54 2.84 43.14
N VAL A 382 6.50 3.63 42.83
CA VAL A 382 5.86 3.61 41.51
C VAL A 382 6.88 3.93 40.41
N VAL A 383 7.73 4.95 40.61
CA VAL A 383 8.82 5.27 39.67
C VAL A 383 9.79 4.09 39.52
N ALA A 384 10.22 3.48 40.63
CA ALA A 384 11.16 2.35 40.59
C ALA A 384 10.58 1.12 39.85
N VAL A 385 9.32 0.76 40.12
CA VAL A 385 8.62 -0.34 39.45
C VAL A 385 8.41 -0.03 37.96
N ALA A 386 8.10 1.22 37.63
CA ALA A 386 7.93 1.64 36.25
C ALA A 386 9.27 1.63 35.48
N LEU A 387 10.38 2.08 36.09
CA LEU A 387 11.72 1.99 35.49
C LEU A 387 12.15 0.53 35.29
N ALA A 388 11.87 -0.34 36.26
CA ALA A 388 12.17 -1.77 36.15
C ALA A 388 11.38 -2.45 34.99
N GLY A 389 10.12 -2.04 34.79
CA GLY A 389 9.34 -2.45 33.63
C GLY A 389 9.90 -1.85 32.33
N GLY A 390 10.23 -0.55 32.33
CA GLY A 390 10.76 0.18 31.18
C GLY A 390 12.04 -0.44 30.61
N ALA A 391 12.91 -0.98 31.47
CA ALA A 391 14.12 -1.70 31.04
C ALA A 391 13.84 -2.99 30.25
N ARG A 392 12.60 -3.52 30.28
CA ARG A 392 12.17 -4.72 29.55
C ARG A 392 11.46 -4.41 28.22
N VAL A 393 11.31 -3.14 27.86
CA VAL A 393 10.60 -2.74 26.65
C VAL A 393 11.37 -3.17 25.41
N ILE A 394 10.70 -3.91 24.52
CA ILE A 394 11.25 -4.33 23.23
C ILE A 394 10.73 -3.40 22.15
N VAL A 395 11.63 -2.89 21.31
CA VAL A 395 11.29 -2.04 20.16
C VAL A 395 11.19 -2.92 18.92
N ASP A 396 9.97 -3.11 18.43
CA ASP A 396 9.71 -3.91 17.24
C ASP A 396 8.34 -3.57 16.64
N THR A 397 8.26 -3.54 15.32
CA THR A 397 7.03 -3.30 14.56
C THR A 397 6.71 -4.54 13.71
N SER A 398 5.47 -5.00 13.84
CA SER A 398 4.87 -6.10 13.07
C SER A 398 3.43 -5.70 12.78
N THR A 399 3.01 -5.83 11.51
CA THR A 399 1.64 -5.52 11.10
C THR A 399 0.69 -6.61 11.58
N LYS A 400 1.13 -7.87 11.55
CA LYS A 400 0.40 -9.01 12.12
C LYS A 400 0.17 -8.84 13.63
N GLY A 401 1.13 -8.25 14.33
CA GLY A 401 1.06 -7.96 15.76
C GLY A 401 -0.07 -7.00 16.18
N PHE A 402 -0.77 -6.35 15.23
CA PHE A 402 -1.94 -5.51 15.52
C PHE A 402 -3.22 -6.29 15.77
N PHE A 403 -3.22 -7.60 15.51
CA PHE A 403 -4.40 -8.44 15.50
C PHE A 403 -4.27 -9.62 16.46
N SER A 404 -5.40 -10.06 17.04
CA SER A 404 -5.46 -11.30 17.81
C SER A 404 -5.34 -12.52 16.90
N GLN A 405 -4.60 -13.53 17.35
CA GLN A 405 -4.45 -14.82 16.67
C GLN A 405 -5.76 -15.63 16.58
N GLU A 406 -6.81 -15.20 17.30
CA GLU A 406 -8.13 -15.83 17.25
C GLU A 406 -8.95 -15.44 16.02
N LEU A 407 -8.55 -14.39 15.29
CA LEU A 407 -9.26 -13.91 14.10
C LEU A 407 -9.07 -14.88 12.92
N ASP A 408 -10.13 -15.10 12.14
CA ASP A 408 -10.12 -16.11 11.08
C ASP A 408 -9.03 -15.86 10.03
N PHE A 409 -8.82 -14.61 9.61
CA PHE A 409 -7.77 -14.30 8.63
C PHE A 409 -6.34 -14.51 9.17
N MET A 410 -6.15 -14.45 10.49
CA MET A 410 -4.87 -14.76 11.12
C MET A 410 -4.62 -16.27 11.11
N ARG A 411 -5.67 -17.09 11.35
CA ARG A 411 -5.60 -18.55 11.21
C ARG A 411 -5.34 -18.98 9.76
N ASP A 412 -5.97 -18.31 8.80
CA ASP A 412 -5.71 -18.53 7.37
C ASP A 412 -4.24 -18.21 7.01
N ASP A 413 -3.72 -17.09 7.51
CA ASP A 413 -2.33 -16.70 7.32
C ASP A 413 -1.34 -17.69 7.97
N ASP A 414 -1.63 -18.19 9.17
CA ASP A 414 -0.84 -19.24 9.82
C ASP A 414 -0.86 -20.55 9.03
N LEU A 415 -2.02 -20.97 8.52
CA LEU A 415 -2.17 -22.15 7.68
C LEU A 415 -1.32 -22.03 6.41
N LEU A 416 -1.35 -20.87 5.76
CA LEU A 416 -0.53 -20.55 4.60
C LEU A 416 0.97 -20.63 4.94
N ASN A 417 1.41 -20.06 6.06
CA ASN A 417 2.81 -20.10 6.49
C ASN A 417 3.28 -21.51 6.88
N GLN A 418 2.38 -22.39 7.32
CA GLN A 418 2.71 -23.79 7.60
C GLN A 418 2.89 -24.62 6.33
N ARG A 419 2.06 -24.37 5.30
CA ARG A 419 1.99 -25.23 4.10
C ARG A 419 2.75 -24.71 2.89
N LEU A 420 2.98 -23.40 2.81
CA LEU A 420 3.67 -22.73 1.70
C LEU A 420 4.93 -22.00 2.19
N GLY A 421 5.58 -21.28 1.27
CA GLY A 421 6.85 -20.59 1.46
C GLY A 421 6.76 -19.33 2.33
N GLY A 422 5.56 -18.79 2.54
CA GLY A 422 5.33 -17.65 3.42
C GLY A 422 4.33 -16.66 2.83
N THR A 423 3.73 -15.83 3.69
CA THR A 423 2.75 -14.81 3.28
C THR A 423 3.33 -13.40 3.20
N ASN A 424 4.57 -13.20 3.65
CA ASN A 424 5.25 -11.91 3.55
C ASN A 424 6.33 -11.94 2.48
N THR A 425 6.53 -10.82 1.78
CA THR A 425 7.53 -10.69 0.71
C THR A 425 8.64 -9.73 1.09
N ILE A 426 9.86 -10.15 0.79
CA ILE A 426 11.08 -9.34 0.75
C ILE A 426 11.58 -9.39 -0.69
N TYR A 427 11.94 -8.23 -1.21
CA TYR A 427 12.52 -8.08 -2.55
C TYR A 427 14.01 -7.77 -2.40
N VAL A 428 14.84 -8.53 -3.09
CA VAL A 428 16.27 -8.22 -3.22
C VAL A 428 16.51 -7.81 -4.66
N LEU A 429 16.72 -6.51 -4.85
CA LEU A 429 16.99 -5.89 -6.15
C LEU A 429 18.49 -5.94 -6.41
N VAL A 430 18.88 -6.65 -7.46
CA VAL A 430 20.24 -6.72 -7.99
C VAL A 430 20.29 -5.85 -9.24
N ASP A 431 21.08 -4.78 -9.22
CA ASP A 431 21.12 -3.75 -10.25
C ASP A 431 22.54 -3.60 -10.82
N GLY A 432 22.63 -3.50 -12.14
CA GLY A 432 23.89 -3.37 -12.87
C GLY A 432 23.86 -2.19 -13.84
N ASP A 433 25.02 -1.57 -14.03
CA ASP A 433 25.14 -0.31 -14.80
C ASP A 433 25.03 -0.48 -16.32
N ARG A 434 24.93 -1.72 -16.83
CA ARG A 434 24.85 -2.01 -18.27
C ARG A 434 23.72 -2.96 -18.63
N GLU A 435 23.30 -2.88 -19.90
CA GLU A 435 22.35 -3.81 -20.52
C GLU A 435 22.87 -5.25 -20.51
N ASP A 436 21.94 -6.20 -20.38
CA ASP A 436 22.19 -7.65 -20.32
C ASP A 436 23.12 -8.09 -19.18
N ARG A 437 23.41 -7.23 -18.19
CA ARG A 437 24.36 -7.54 -17.12
C ARG A 437 23.93 -8.72 -16.26
N ILE A 438 22.63 -8.94 -16.10
CA ILE A 438 22.10 -10.07 -15.35
C ILE A 438 22.39 -11.40 -16.05
N GLU A 439 22.47 -11.41 -17.38
CA GLU A 439 22.73 -12.63 -18.16
C GLU A 439 24.14 -13.20 -17.95
N ASP A 440 25.05 -12.39 -17.41
CA ASP A 440 26.41 -12.81 -17.18
C ASP A 440 26.53 -13.93 -16.17
N SER A 441 27.28 -14.97 -16.51
CA SER A 441 27.40 -16.18 -15.68
C SER A 441 27.80 -15.88 -14.24
N ALA A 442 28.74 -14.95 -14.02
CA ALA A 442 29.17 -14.56 -12.68
C ALA A 442 28.03 -13.91 -11.85
N VAL A 443 27.24 -13.02 -12.45
CA VAL A 443 26.11 -12.35 -11.79
C VAL A 443 24.99 -13.35 -11.52
N MET A 444 24.63 -14.15 -12.52
CA MET A 444 23.58 -15.17 -12.42
C MET A 444 23.91 -16.24 -11.36
N LYS A 445 25.19 -16.64 -11.26
CA LYS A 445 25.67 -17.51 -10.17
C LYS A 445 25.61 -16.82 -8.81
N GLY A 446 26.00 -15.54 -8.73
CA GLY A 446 25.85 -14.75 -7.51
C GLY A 446 24.40 -14.67 -7.03
N ILE A 447 23.44 -14.46 -7.94
CA ILE A 447 22.00 -14.51 -7.67
C ILE A 447 21.58 -15.89 -7.15
N ALA A 448 22.00 -16.97 -7.82
CA ALA A 448 21.68 -18.34 -7.41
C ALA A 448 22.24 -18.69 -6.02
N SER A 449 23.51 -18.36 -5.76
CA SER A 449 24.15 -18.57 -4.46
C SER A 449 23.48 -17.74 -3.36
N LEU A 450 23.10 -16.49 -3.65
CA LEU A 450 22.39 -15.64 -2.71
C LEU A 450 21.02 -16.23 -2.37
N GLN A 451 20.29 -16.76 -3.37
CA GLN A 451 19.02 -17.46 -3.16
C GLN A 451 19.15 -18.67 -2.24
N GLU A 452 20.16 -19.52 -2.49
CA GLU A 452 20.42 -20.72 -1.70
C GLU A 452 20.77 -20.34 -0.25
N TRP A 453 21.63 -19.33 -0.07
CA TRP A 453 21.97 -18.80 1.24
C TRP A 453 20.74 -18.23 1.95
N LEU A 454 19.92 -17.40 1.28
CA LEU A 454 18.69 -16.83 1.83
C LEU A 454 17.71 -17.92 2.26
N GLN A 455 17.52 -18.95 1.44
CA GLN A 455 16.62 -20.05 1.74
C GLN A 455 17.10 -20.93 2.91
N SER A 456 18.40 -20.92 3.22
CA SER A 456 18.95 -21.59 4.42
C SER A 456 18.70 -20.81 5.72
N GLN A 457 18.29 -19.55 5.64
CA GLN A 457 18.08 -18.71 6.83
C GLN A 457 16.79 -19.09 7.57
N PRO A 458 16.74 -18.93 8.91
CA PRO A 458 15.53 -19.16 9.68
C PRO A 458 14.36 -18.30 9.19
N ASN A 459 13.15 -18.86 9.21
CA ASN A 459 11.89 -18.21 8.83
C ASN A 459 11.73 -17.84 7.33
N ILE A 460 12.73 -18.08 6.49
CA ILE A 460 12.60 -17.99 5.03
C ILE A 460 12.06 -19.33 4.52
N GLY A 461 10.90 -19.32 3.86
CA GLY A 461 10.29 -20.57 3.40
C GLY A 461 10.54 -20.89 1.92
N LYS A 462 10.68 -19.86 1.07
CA LYS A 462 10.97 -20.03 -0.37
C LYS A 462 11.65 -18.78 -0.93
N THR A 463 12.59 -18.97 -1.84
CA THR A 463 13.10 -17.90 -2.71
C THR A 463 12.80 -18.22 -4.16
N THR A 464 12.71 -17.20 -5.01
CA THR A 464 12.53 -17.35 -6.47
C THR A 464 13.22 -16.22 -7.21
N SER A 465 13.94 -16.53 -8.29
CA SER A 465 14.49 -15.54 -9.21
C SER A 465 14.58 -16.06 -10.64
N ILE A 466 15.12 -15.25 -11.55
CA ILE A 466 15.44 -15.64 -12.92
C ILE A 466 16.41 -16.84 -12.99
N ALA A 467 17.27 -17.02 -11.97
CA ALA A 467 18.22 -18.12 -11.91
C ALA A 467 17.56 -19.50 -11.88
N ASP A 468 16.41 -19.65 -11.20
CA ASP A 468 15.66 -20.92 -11.14
C ASP A 468 15.23 -21.38 -12.54
N PHE A 469 14.79 -20.43 -13.38
CA PHE A 469 14.37 -20.72 -14.74
C PHE A 469 15.57 -21.08 -15.63
N VAL A 470 16.70 -20.36 -15.51
CA VAL A 470 17.91 -20.65 -16.29
C VAL A 470 18.49 -22.03 -15.93
N LYS A 471 18.54 -22.42 -14.65
CA LYS A 471 18.95 -23.78 -14.24
C LYS A 471 18.04 -24.84 -14.85
N ARG A 472 16.73 -24.63 -14.79
CA ARG A 472 15.74 -25.55 -15.37
C ARG A 472 15.89 -25.68 -16.89
N MET A 473 16.10 -24.57 -17.61
CA MET A 473 16.34 -24.57 -19.06
C MET A 473 17.63 -25.32 -19.40
N ASN A 474 18.70 -25.12 -18.62
CA ASN A 474 19.97 -25.82 -18.80
C ASN A 474 19.78 -27.34 -18.67
N GLN A 475 19.09 -27.79 -17.62
CA GLN A 475 18.78 -29.21 -17.43
C GLN A 475 17.92 -29.78 -18.56
N ALA A 476 16.87 -29.06 -18.99
CA ALA A 476 15.99 -29.48 -20.09
C ALA A 476 16.78 -29.68 -21.40
N MET A 477 17.71 -28.77 -21.70
CA MET A 477 18.54 -28.82 -22.90
C MET A 477 19.59 -29.93 -22.89
N HIS A 478 19.88 -30.52 -21.72
CA HIS A 478 20.81 -31.63 -21.54
C HIS A 478 20.09 -32.96 -21.25
N GLY A 479 18.88 -33.14 -21.78
CA GLY A 479 18.15 -34.41 -21.70
C GLY A 479 17.72 -34.77 -20.28
N GLU A 480 17.40 -33.76 -19.47
CA GLU A 480 16.98 -33.90 -18.06
C GLU A 480 18.06 -34.42 -17.10
N ASP A 481 19.35 -34.42 -17.50
CA ASP A 481 20.46 -34.85 -16.63
C ASP A 481 20.60 -33.89 -15.41
N PRO A 482 20.41 -34.39 -14.17
CA PRO A 482 20.48 -33.59 -12.95
C PRO A 482 21.80 -32.82 -12.75
N LYS A 483 22.90 -33.23 -13.40
CA LYS A 483 24.18 -32.49 -13.33
C LYS A 483 24.08 -31.08 -13.94
N PHE A 484 23.13 -30.88 -14.84
CA PHE A 484 22.90 -29.61 -15.52
C PHE A 484 21.80 -28.77 -14.85
N ASP A 485 21.33 -29.15 -13.66
CA ASP A 485 20.54 -28.28 -12.76
C ASP A 485 21.45 -27.22 -12.09
N SER A 486 22.13 -26.44 -12.92
CA SER A 486 23.14 -25.45 -12.54
C SER A 486 23.16 -24.30 -13.53
N ILE A 487 23.72 -23.16 -13.13
CA ILE A 487 23.87 -22.00 -14.01
C ILE A 487 25.04 -22.25 -14.98
N PRO A 488 24.83 -22.12 -16.29
CA PRO A 488 25.90 -22.23 -17.28
C PRO A 488 27.10 -21.32 -17.00
N ASP A 489 28.30 -21.79 -17.38
CA ASP A 489 29.54 -21.00 -17.29
C ASP A 489 29.63 -19.89 -18.35
N SER A 490 28.91 -20.03 -19.48
CA SER A 490 28.91 -19.06 -20.58
C SER A 490 27.72 -18.10 -20.46
N SER A 491 28.02 -16.80 -20.49
CA SER A 491 27.02 -15.73 -20.56
C SER A 491 26.17 -15.86 -21.82
N GLU A 492 26.78 -16.20 -22.97
CA GLU A 492 26.08 -16.36 -24.25
C GLU A 492 25.05 -17.49 -24.21
N LEU A 493 25.35 -18.57 -23.46
CA LEU A 493 24.41 -19.68 -23.30
C LEU A 493 23.20 -19.27 -22.45
N ASN A 494 23.40 -18.44 -21.41
CA ASN A 494 22.30 -17.87 -20.63
C ASN A 494 21.38 -17.02 -21.51
N SER A 495 21.96 -16.11 -22.31
CA SER A 495 21.21 -15.27 -23.26
C SER A 495 20.36 -16.12 -24.22
N GLN A 496 20.93 -17.22 -24.72
CA GLN A 496 20.24 -18.11 -25.65
C GLN A 496 19.13 -18.91 -25.01
N TYR A 497 19.25 -19.30 -23.74
CA TYR A 497 18.15 -19.95 -23.01
C TYR A 497 16.97 -19.00 -22.82
N LEU A 498 17.22 -17.75 -22.43
CA LEU A 498 16.19 -16.74 -22.33
C LEU A 498 15.54 -16.44 -23.71
N LEU A 499 16.36 -16.38 -24.77
CA LEU A 499 15.87 -16.23 -26.14
C LEU A 499 14.99 -17.42 -26.55
N LEU A 500 15.46 -18.64 -26.33
CA LEU A 500 14.73 -19.87 -26.64
C LEU A 500 13.38 -19.92 -25.95
N TYR A 501 13.35 -19.52 -24.67
CA TYR A 501 12.10 -19.39 -23.95
C TYR A 501 11.20 -18.37 -24.63
N SER A 502 11.70 -17.18 -24.99
CA SER A 502 10.90 -16.14 -25.66
C SER A 502 10.29 -16.56 -27.02
N LEU A 503 10.78 -17.64 -27.64
CA LEU A 503 10.22 -18.18 -28.88
C LEU A 503 8.92 -18.99 -28.67
N SER A 504 8.69 -19.49 -27.46
CA SER A 504 7.52 -20.32 -27.08
C SER A 504 6.77 -19.80 -25.85
N GLY A 505 7.40 -18.88 -25.11
CA GLY A 505 6.93 -18.23 -23.91
C GLY A 505 6.22 -16.91 -24.18
N ASP A 506 5.61 -16.35 -23.14
CA ASP A 506 5.06 -15.00 -23.19
C ASP A 506 6.15 -14.00 -22.77
N PRO A 507 6.29 -12.83 -23.41
CA PRO A 507 7.26 -11.81 -23.00
C PRO A 507 7.15 -11.42 -21.52
N SER A 508 5.95 -11.54 -20.94
CA SER A 508 5.66 -11.14 -19.56
C SER A 508 5.96 -12.20 -18.49
N ASP A 509 6.35 -13.41 -18.90
CA ASP A 509 6.59 -14.52 -17.98
C ASP A 509 7.71 -14.21 -16.96
N PHE A 510 8.71 -13.39 -17.35
CA PHE A 510 9.85 -13.05 -16.50
C PHE A 510 9.84 -11.62 -15.94
N GLU A 511 8.82 -10.81 -16.22
CA GLU A 511 8.76 -9.39 -15.81
C GLU A 511 8.82 -9.17 -14.29
N ASN A 512 8.51 -10.19 -13.49
CA ASN A 512 8.63 -10.13 -12.03
C ASN A 512 10.09 -10.27 -11.57
N TYR A 513 10.95 -10.90 -12.38
CA TYR A 513 12.27 -11.35 -11.98
C TYR A 513 13.40 -10.62 -12.71
N ILE A 514 13.18 -10.13 -13.92
CA ILE A 514 14.18 -9.40 -14.72
C ILE A 514 13.50 -8.25 -15.48
N ASN A 515 14.13 -7.07 -15.51
CA ASN A 515 13.60 -5.93 -16.25
C ASN A 515 13.82 -6.09 -17.77
N GLY A 516 13.14 -5.28 -18.60
CA GLY A 516 13.22 -5.42 -20.07
C GLY A 516 14.64 -5.30 -20.66
N ARG A 517 15.52 -4.51 -20.03
CA ARG A 517 16.93 -4.34 -20.42
C ARG A 517 17.88 -5.38 -19.83
N HIS A 518 17.38 -6.31 -19.02
CA HIS A 518 18.20 -7.33 -18.36
C HIS A 518 19.40 -6.74 -17.57
N SER A 519 19.26 -5.51 -17.09
CA SER A 519 20.23 -4.80 -16.24
C SER A 519 19.93 -4.98 -14.77
N ALA A 520 18.67 -5.23 -14.42
CA ALA A 520 18.21 -5.41 -13.05
C ALA A 520 17.41 -6.71 -12.90
N ALA A 521 17.66 -7.41 -11.81
CA ALA A 521 16.94 -8.61 -11.41
C ALA A 521 16.35 -8.47 -10.01
N ASN A 522 15.22 -9.12 -9.78
CA ASN A 522 14.54 -9.16 -8.51
C ASN A 522 14.47 -10.60 -7.99
N ILE A 523 14.95 -10.79 -6.75
CA ILE A 523 14.79 -12.05 -6.02
C ILE A 523 13.60 -11.90 -5.09
N TYR A 524 12.58 -12.72 -5.29
CA TYR A 524 11.45 -12.86 -4.38
C TYR A 524 11.85 -13.75 -3.22
N VAL A 525 11.69 -13.24 -2.01
CA VAL A 525 11.97 -13.98 -0.78
C VAL A 525 10.68 -14.01 0.04
N PHE A 526 10.10 -15.20 0.18
CA PHE A 526 8.91 -15.43 0.99
C PHE A 526 9.31 -15.72 2.43
N SER A 527 8.88 -14.84 3.32
CA SER A 527 9.12 -14.91 4.76
C SER A 527 7.85 -15.32 5.50
N LYS A 528 8.03 -16.20 6.50
CA LYS A 528 6.96 -16.60 7.42
C LYS A 528 6.71 -15.57 8.53
N VAL A 529 7.65 -14.66 8.74
CA VAL A 529 7.61 -13.61 9.78
C VAL A 529 7.64 -12.21 9.18
N ASP A 530 7.09 -11.22 9.91
CA ASP A 530 7.04 -9.81 9.50
C ASP A 530 7.67 -8.85 10.52
N ASN A 531 8.38 -9.39 11.52
CA ASN A 531 8.98 -8.60 12.59
C ASN A 531 10.26 -7.89 12.14
N SER A 532 10.30 -6.57 12.34
CA SER A 532 11.38 -5.70 11.90
C SER A 532 12.76 -6.11 12.43
N ALA A 533 12.87 -6.47 13.72
CA ALA A 533 14.16 -6.79 14.33
C ALA A 533 14.85 -8.02 13.72
N THR A 534 14.09 -9.09 13.42
CA THR A 534 14.64 -10.30 12.79
C THR A 534 15.13 -10.03 11.38
N ILE A 535 14.44 -9.14 10.67
CA ILE A 535 14.69 -8.83 9.27
C ILE A 535 15.89 -7.90 9.12
N GLU A 536 16.05 -6.93 10.02
CA GLU A 536 17.27 -6.12 10.09
C GLU A 536 18.50 -7.00 10.30
N GLY A 537 18.44 -7.95 11.26
CA GLY A 537 19.54 -8.90 11.45
C GLY A 537 19.78 -9.83 10.26
N LEU A 538 18.74 -10.18 9.49
CA LEU A 538 18.88 -10.93 8.24
C LEU A 538 19.59 -10.09 7.17
N ILE A 539 19.20 -8.83 7.00
CA ILE A 539 19.79 -7.90 6.01
C ILE A 539 21.27 -7.65 6.31
N GLU A 540 21.65 -7.48 7.58
CA GLU A 540 23.06 -7.34 7.96
C GLU A 540 23.90 -8.55 7.55
N ARG A 541 23.43 -9.77 7.84
CA ARG A 541 24.11 -11.00 7.42
C ARG A 541 24.13 -11.16 5.90
N MET A 542 23.05 -10.76 5.23
CA MET A 542 22.93 -10.83 3.77
C MET A 542 23.93 -9.89 3.09
N ASN A 543 24.11 -8.66 3.60
CA ASN A 543 25.09 -7.71 3.06
C ASN A 543 26.53 -8.25 3.15
N LEU A 544 26.86 -8.99 4.22
CA LEU A 544 28.16 -9.67 4.34
C LEU A 544 28.34 -10.78 3.30
N GLU A 545 27.28 -11.51 2.99
CA GLU A 545 27.32 -12.58 2.00
C GLU A 545 27.39 -12.03 0.56
N ILE A 546 26.61 -10.98 0.26
CA ILE A 546 26.64 -10.26 -1.02
C ILE A 546 28.06 -9.82 -1.34
N ALA A 547 28.79 -9.25 -0.38
CA ALA A 547 30.17 -8.79 -0.58
C ALA A 547 31.15 -9.91 -0.96
N ARG A 548 30.79 -11.19 -0.73
CA ARG A 548 31.61 -12.36 -1.10
C ARG A 548 31.27 -12.95 -2.46
N ILE A 549 29.99 -12.98 -2.81
CA ILE A 549 29.48 -13.74 -3.96
C ILE A 549 29.12 -12.89 -5.16
N MET A 550 28.80 -11.60 -4.95
CA MET A 550 28.44 -10.70 -6.04
C MET A 550 29.68 -9.97 -6.58
N PRO A 551 29.75 -9.76 -7.92
CA PRO A 551 30.76 -8.88 -8.51
C PRO A 551 30.69 -7.47 -7.91
N SER A 552 31.85 -6.80 -7.75
CA SER A 552 31.97 -5.51 -7.06
C SER A 552 31.29 -4.34 -7.77
N ASP A 553 30.97 -4.50 -9.05
CA ASP A 553 30.25 -3.54 -9.89
C ASP A 553 28.72 -3.67 -9.77
N MET A 554 28.20 -4.65 -9.03
CA MET A 554 26.76 -4.84 -8.85
C MET A 554 26.25 -4.15 -7.58
N HIS A 555 25.16 -3.40 -7.71
CA HIS A 555 24.48 -2.78 -6.58
C HIS A 555 23.30 -3.64 -6.13
N VAL A 556 23.37 -4.18 -4.90
CA VAL A 556 22.29 -4.99 -4.32
C VAL A 556 21.58 -4.20 -3.22
N SER A 557 20.25 -4.17 -3.27
CA SER A 557 19.41 -3.42 -2.33
C SER A 557 18.18 -4.23 -1.93
N VAL A 558 17.60 -3.90 -0.77
CA VAL A 558 16.48 -4.65 -0.18
C VAL A 558 15.24 -3.78 -0.06
N GLY A 559 14.08 -4.32 -0.45
CA GLY A 559 12.77 -3.71 -0.30
C GLY A 559 11.67 -4.75 0.00
N GLY A 560 10.42 -4.34 -0.12
CA GLY A 560 9.24 -5.18 0.13
C GLY A 560 8.46 -4.77 1.38
N GLY A 561 7.33 -5.43 1.62
CA GLY A 561 6.41 -5.07 2.70
C GLY A 561 7.04 -5.16 4.10
N VAL A 562 7.93 -6.14 4.31
CA VAL A 562 8.59 -6.32 5.61
C VAL A 562 9.72 -5.30 5.84
N PRO A 563 10.67 -5.08 4.90
CA PRO A 563 11.69 -4.05 5.07
C PRO A 563 11.11 -2.63 5.13
N ALA A 564 10.02 -2.35 4.41
CA ALA A 564 9.28 -1.10 4.56
C ALA A 564 8.77 -0.87 6.00
N SER A 565 8.30 -1.93 6.66
CA SER A 565 7.91 -1.89 8.08
C SER A 565 9.11 -1.69 9.01
N ALA A 566 10.29 -2.22 8.68
CA ALA A 566 11.53 -1.98 9.41
C ALA A 566 12.04 -0.54 9.23
N ALA A 567 11.91 0.05 8.04
CA ALA A 567 12.23 1.47 7.78
C ALA A 567 11.46 2.41 8.71
N LEU A 568 10.17 2.13 8.90
CA LEU A 568 9.34 2.84 9.88
C LEU A 568 9.87 2.69 11.30
N ASN A 569 10.42 1.53 11.67
CA ASN A 569 11.01 1.31 12.98
C ASN A 569 12.26 2.18 13.16
N GLN A 570 13.25 2.08 12.26
CA GLN A 570 14.55 2.75 12.36
C GLN A 570 14.44 4.28 12.46
N ILE A 571 13.67 4.91 11.58
CA ILE A 571 13.46 6.37 11.62
C ILE A 571 12.76 6.81 12.90
N MET A 572 11.88 5.95 13.43
CA MET A 572 11.09 6.29 14.58
C MET A 572 11.88 6.08 15.89
N VAL A 573 12.80 5.11 16.03
CA VAL A 573 13.50 4.88 17.31
C VAL A 573 14.33 6.09 17.75
N HIS A 574 15.16 6.66 16.86
CA HIS A 574 16.02 7.79 17.21
C HIS A 574 15.22 9.10 17.36
N SER A 575 14.19 9.28 16.52
CA SER A 575 13.34 10.47 16.54
C SER A 575 12.35 10.49 17.72
N LYS A 576 11.91 9.32 18.22
CA LYS A 576 10.90 9.19 19.31
C LYS A 576 11.31 9.89 20.60
N ILE A 577 12.55 9.65 21.06
CA ILE A 577 13.05 10.25 22.31
C ILE A 577 13.19 11.76 22.12
N LEU A 578 13.72 12.20 20.98
CA LEU A 578 13.84 13.61 20.67
C LEU A 578 12.47 14.30 20.64
N ASN A 579 11.45 13.67 20.07
CA ASN A 579 10.09 14.21 20.00
C ASN A 579 9.42 14.32 21.38
N ILE A 580 9.63 13.33 22.26
CA ILE A 580 9.18 13.41 23.68
C ILE A 580 9.86 14.60 24.38
N VAL A 581 11.17 14.76 24.19
CA VAL A 581 11.94 15.87 24.78
C VAL A 581 11.50 17.22 24.20
N GLN A 582 11.18 17.30 22.90
CA GLN A 582 10.66 18.50 22.25
C GLN A 582 9.29 18.91 22.79
N ILE A 583 8.35 17.97 22.93
CA ILE A 583 7.02 18.25 23.53
C ILE A 583 7.20 18.75 24.96
N ALA A 584 8.01 18.05 25.77
CA ALA A 584 8.31 18.47 27.13
C ALA A 584 8.97 19.88 27.14
N GLY A 585 9.90 20.15 26.24
CA GLY A 585 10.53 21.47 26.09
C GLY A 585 9.51 22.57 25.76
N ALA A 586 8.60 22.32 24.82
CA ALA A 586 7.54 23.27 24.46
C ALA A 586 6.61 23.55 25.64
N VAL A 587 6.15 22.50 26.34
CA VAL A 587 5.30 22.65 27.54
C VAL A 587 6.04 23.41 28.64
N PHE A 588 7.32 23.11 28.86
CA PHE A 588 8.17 23.82 29.82
C PHE A 588 8.26 25.30 29.49
N VAL A 589 8.56 25.65 28.23
CA VAL A 589 8.68 27.05 27.80
C VAL A 589 7.35 27.78 27.98
N ILE A 590 6.24 27.20 27.55
CA ILE A 590 4.91 27.83 27.67
C ILE A 590 4.54 28.03 29.14
N ALA A 591 4.69 27.00 29.97
CA ALA A 591 4.42 27.11 31.41
C ALA A 591 5.35 28.13 32.10
N ALA A 592 6.64 28.16 31.72
CA ALA A 592 7.60 29.12 32.25
C ALA A 592 7.25 30.56 31.85
N LEU A 593 6.78 30.80 30.63
CA LEU A 593 6.34 32.12 30.17
C LEU A 593 5.08 32.59 30.90
N VAL A 594 4.09 31.70 31.05
CA VAL A 594 2.79 31.99 31.68
C VAL A 594 2.95 32.35 33.15
N PHE A 595 3.69 31.52 33.88
CA PHE A 595 3.95 31.76 35.30
C PHE A 595 5.13 32.70 35.54
N ARG A 596 5.80 33.16 34.47
CA ARG A 596 7.04 33.96 34.49
C ARG A 596 8.10 33.33 35.42
N SER A 597 8.24 32.01 35.36
CA SER A 597 9.05 31.22 36.28
C SER A 597 9.47 29.87 35.69
N ALA A 598 10.78 29.66 35.53
CA ALA A 598 11.34 28.37 35.10
C ALA A 598 11.01 27.23 36.09
N VAL A 599 10.92 27.54 37.39
CA VAL A 599 10.53 26.58 38.43
C VAL A 599 9.08 26.12 38.23
N ALA A 600 8.19 27.00 37.77
CA ALA A 600 6.82 26.64 37.43
C ALA A 600 6.77 25.70 36.22
N GLY A 601 7.57 25.98 35.19
CA GLY A 601 7.75 25.08 34.04
C GLY A 601 8.19 23.68 34.47
N ALA A 602 9.20 23.59 35.34
CA ALA A 602 9.69 22.31 35.87
C ALA A 602 8.63 21.55 36.70
N LEU A 603 7.81 22.27 37.48
CA LEU A 603 6.70 21.68 38.25
C LEU A 603 5.60 21.10 37.33
N VAL A 604 5.31 21.76 36.21
CA VAL A 604 4.35 21.26 35.21
C VAL A 604 4.88 20.01 34.50
N LEU A 605 6.20 19.91 34.30
CA LEU A 605 6.82 18.72 33.71
C LEU A 605 6.80 17.48 34.60
N LEU A 606 6.67 17.64 35.92
CA LEU A 606 6.84 16.53 36.84
C LEU A 606 5.77 15.43 36.66
N PRO A 607 4.45 15.73 36.60
CA PRO A 607 3.44 14.75 36.24
C PRO A 607 3.62 14.12 34.85
N LEU A 608 4.12 14.90 33.89
CA LEU A 608 4.33 14.46 32.51
C LEU A 608 5.45 13.42 32.43
N ALA A 609 6.58 13.70 33.06
CA ALA A 609 7.72 12.78 33.13
C ALA A 609 7.31 11.46 33.79
N LEU A 610 6.52 11.52 34.87
CA LEU A 610 6.02 10.31 35.53
C LEU A 610 5.11 9.49 34.61
N THR A 611 4.20 10.14 33.89
CA THR A 611 3.32 9.48 32.92
C THR A 611 4.11 8.72 31.86
N VAL A 612 5.16 9.33 31.30
CA VAL A 612 6.02 8.68 30.30
C VAL A 612 6.70 7.43 30.89
N VAL A 613 7.30 7.56 32.08
CA VAL A 613 7.99 6.46 32.75
C VAL A 613 7.01 5.32 33.08
N VAL A 614 5.83 5.65 33.61
CA VAL A 614 4.79 4.65 33.93
C VAL A 614 4.31 3.93 32.67
N ASN A 615 4.09 4.62 31.57
CA ASN A 615 3.68 3.95 30.33
C ASN A 615 4.76 2.99 29.80
N PHE A 616 6.04 3.40 29.80
CA PHE A 616 7.13 2.48 29.46
C PHE A 616 7.18 1.27 30.41
N GLY A 617 6.94 1.49 31.71
CA GLY A 617 6.79 0.43 32.70
C GLY A 617 5.66 -0.53 32.37
N VAL A 618 4.45 -0.01 32.12
CA VAL A 618 3.26 -0.79 31.74
C VAL A 618 3.53 -1.58 30.47
N MET A 619 4.20 -0.99 29.48
CA MET A 619 4.59 -1.68 28.26
C MET A 619 5.49 -2.87 28.54
N GLY A 620 6.57 -2.68 29.31
CA GLY A 620 7.50 -3.78 29.61
C GLY A 620 6.91 -4.87 30.50
N TRP A 621 6.01 -4.53 31.44
CA TRP A 621 5.33 -5.53 32.29
C TRP A 621 4.26 -6.32 31.55
N LEU A 622 3.52 -5.70 30.64
CA LEU A 622 2.50 -6.37 29.82
C LEU A 622 3.07 -7.01 28.55
N GLY A 623 4.38 -6.92 28.32
CA GLY A 623 5.02 -7.43 27.09
C GLY A 623 4.60 -6.68 25.83
N MET A 624 4.08 -5.46 25.95
CA MET A 624 3.72 -4.62 24.82
C MET A 624 4.97 -4.05 24.16
N ARG A 625 5.07 -4.20 22.84
CA ARG A 625 6.20 -3.71 22.05
C ARG A 625 6.10 -2.20 21.84
N LEU A 626 7.23 -1.50 21.82
CA LEU A 626 7.29 -0.11 21.36
C LEU A 626 7.24 -0.06 19.84
N ASN A 627 6.02 0.03 19.30
CA ASN A 627 5.74 0.19 17.88
C ASN A 627 5.19 1.60 17.57
N ILE A 628 4.69 1.80 16.36
CA ILE A 628 4.13 3.08 15.89
C ILE A 628 2.89 3.50 16.71
N PRO A 629 1.80 2.71 16.80
CA PRO A 629 0.62 3.13 17.54
C PRO A 629 0.89 3.39 19.03
N ASN A 630 1.78 2.61 19.66
CA ASN A 630 2.13 2.82 21.07
C ASN A 630 2.96 4.10 21.26
N ALA A 631 3.82 4.46 20.32
CA ALA A 631 4.57 5.72 20.36
C ALA A 631 3.66 6.96 20.21
N ILE A 632 2.65 6.89 19.34
CA ILE A 632 1.64 7.95 19.21
C ILE A 632 0.89 8.12 20.54
N SER A 633 0.48 7.00 21.14
CA SER A 633 -0.22 6.97 22.44
C SER A 633 0.61 7.63 23.56
N LEU A 634 1.93 7.37 23.60
CA LEU A 634 2.85 8.01 24.54
C LEU A 634 2.91 9.53 24.34
N ALA A 635 3.05 9.98 23.08
CA ALA A 635 3.12 11.40 22.77
C ALA A 635 1.81 12.14 23.11
N MET A 636 0.65 11.53 22.83
CA MET A 636 -0.66 12.03 23.24
C MET A 636 -0.78 12.18 24.76
N GLY A 637 -0.32 11.17 25.51
CA GLY A 637 -0.35 11.18 26.98
C GLY A 637 0.38 12.39 27.58
N ILE A 638 1.46 12.84 26.94
CA ILE A 638 2.21 14.05 27.35
C ILE A 638 1.40 15.32 27.03
N GLY A 639 0.85 15.43 25.82
CA GLY A 639 0.14 16.66 25.40
C GLY A 639 -1.11 16.99 26.24
N ILE A 640 -1.81 15.99 26.77
CA ILE A 640 -3.06 16.17 27.52
C ILE A 640 -2.79 16.34 29.04
N GLY A 641 -1.71 15.77 29.56
CA GLY A 641 -1.44 15.72 31.00
C GLY A 641 -0.98 17.04 31.64
N SER A 642 -0.53 18.02 30.84
CA SER A 642 0.00 19.30 31.34
C SER A 642 -1.06 20.16 32.01
N ASP A 643 -2.30 20.03 31.54
CA ASP A 643 -3.39 20.95 31.86
C ASP A 643 -3.78 20.87 33.33
N TYR A 644 -3.74 19.67 33.92
CA TYR A 644 -4.02 19.47 35.34
C TYR A 644 -3.03 20.21 36.22
N ALA A 645 -1.75 20.17 35.86
CA ALA A 645 -0.69 20.85 36.61
C ALA A 645 -0.85 22.37 36.52
N ILE A 646 -1.07 22.90 35.32
CA ILE A 646 -1.27 24.34 35.08
C ILE A 646 -2.49 24.84 35.86
N TYR A 647 -3.62 24.13 35.77
CA TYR A 647 -4.86 24.51 36.45
C TYR A 647 -4.74 24.46 37.98
N LEU A 648 -4.12 23.41 38.53
CA LEU A 648 -3.89 23.29 39.98
C LEU A 648 -2.95 24.36 40.52
N ILE A 649 -1.84 24.63 39.83
CA ILE A 649 -0.87 25.67 40.24
C ILE A 649 -1.55 27.05 40.21
N TYR A 650 -2.33 27.33 39.18
CA TYR A 650 -3.08 28.58 39.08
C TYR A 650 -4.08 28.75 40.23
N ARG A 651 -4.89 27.71 40.51
CA ARG A 651 -5.88 27.75 41.59
C ARG A 651 -5.20 27.90 42.96
N LEU A 652 -4.09 27.22 43.18
CA LEU A 652 -3.31 27.36 44.42
C LEU A 652 -2.83 28.80 44.62
N ARG A 653 -2.33 29.45 43.56
CA ARG A 653 -1.93 30.86 43.60
C ARG A 653 -3.10 31.79 43.90
N GLU A 654 -4.29 31.50 43.35
CA GLU A 654 -5.52 32.25 43.64
C GLU A 654 -5.91 32.14 45.12
N GLU A 655 -5.91 30.93 45.69
CA GLU A 655 -6.27 30.70 47.10
C GLU A 655 -5.27 31.34 48.08
N ILE A 656 -3.97 31.31 47.77
CA ILE A 656 -2.94 32.02 48.55
C ILE A 656 -3.12 33.54 48.43
N SER A 657 -3.42 34.04 47.22
CA SER A 657 -3.69 35.47 47.00
C SER A 657 -4.96 35.96 47.71
N ALA A 658 -5.87 35.04 48.06
CA ALA A 658 -7.06 35.30 48.86
C ALA A 658 -6.80 35.30 50.38
N GLY A 659 -5.55 35.12 50.81
CA GLY A 659 -5.12 35.23 52.21
C GLY A 659 -5.13 33.92 53.00
N LYS A 660 -5.26 32.75 52.35
CA LYS A 660 -5.21 31.46 53.04
C LYS A 660 -3.78 31.01 53.33
N GLU A 661 -3.59 30.39 54.50
CA GLU A 661 -2.33 29.72 54.86
C GLU A 661 -2.03 28.55 53.93
N LEU A 662 -0.76 28.26 53.66
CA LEU A 662 -0.34 27.31 52.60
C LEU A 662 -1.00 25.91 52.70
N PRO A 663 -1.05 25.23 53.87
CA PRO A 663 -1.72 23.94 53.98
C PRO A 663 -3.24 24.01 53.75
N GLU A 664 -3.87 25.12 54.15
CA GLU A 664 -5.29 25.35 53.95
C GLU A 664 -5.61 25.67 52.48
N ALA A 665 -4.76 26.47 51.83
CA ALA A 665 -4.84 26.78 50.41
C ALA A 665 -4.70 25.51 49.54
N VAL A 666 -3.77 24.61 49.90
CA VAL A 666 -3.62 23.30 49.25
C VAL A 666 -4.90 22.46 49.40
N ARG A 667 -5.45 22.37 50.61
CA ARG A 667 -6.68 21.60 50.87
C ARG A 667 -7.88 22.17 50.10
N ALA A 668 -8.03 23.50 50.08
CA ALA A 668 -9.07 24.18 49.31
C ALA A 668 -8.93 23.94 47.80
N THR A 669 -7.69 23.99 47.29
CA THR A 669 -7.38 23.74 45.87
C THR A 669 -7.72 22.31 45.45
N LEU A 670 -7.32 21.30 46.24
CA LEU A 670 -7.59 19.89 45.94
C LEU A 670 -9.09 19.56 45.99
N ASN A 671 -9.82 20.14 46.94
CA ASN A 671 -11.25 19.90 47.09
C ASN A 671 -12.13 20.62 46.05
N THR A 672 -11.59 21.61 45.33
CA THR A 672 -12.31 22.36 44.29
C THR A 672 -11.80 22.01 42.90
N ALA A 673 -10.62 22.54 42.55
CA ALA A 673 -9.94 22.31 41.28
C ALA A 673 -9.47 20.87 41.12
N GLY A 674 -8.95 20.24 42.18
CA GLY A 674 -8.50 18.85 42.11
C GLY A 674 -9.63 17.87 41.79
N GLN A 675 -10.83 18.11 42.30
CA GLN A 675 -12.02 17.35 41.95
C GLN A 675 -12.40 17.54 40.46
N ALA A 676 -12.24 18.76 39.92
CA ALA A 676 -12.47 19.01 38.49
C ALA A 676 -11.42 18.29 37.62
N CYS A 677 -10.14 18.31 38.00
CA CYS A 677 -9.09 17.59 37.29
C CYS A 677 -9.33 16.08 37.27
N LEU A 678 -9.68 15.49 38.42
CA LEU A 678 -9.95 14.05 38.52
C LEU A 678 -11.12 13.64 37.64
N PHE A 679 -12.17 14.46 37.60
CA PHE A 679 -13.31 14.27 36.73
C PHE A 679 -12.92 14.25 35.25
N VAL A 680 -12.18 15.28 34.81
CA VAL A 680 -11.73 15.39 33.41
C VAL A 680 -10.84 14.22 33.04
N ALA A 681 -9.89 13.85 33.90
CA ALA A 681 -9.01 12.72 33.66
C ALA A 681 -9.79 11.40 33.54
N SER A 682 -10.82 11.18 34.36
CA SER A 682 -11.69 10.01 34.26
C SER A 682 -12.54 10.03 32.99
N ALA A 683 -13.11 11.19 32.61
CA ALA A 683 -13.86 11.33 31.37
C ALA A 683 -13.00 11.03 30.13
N VAL A 684 -11.76 11.56 30.08
CA VAL A 684 -10.82 11.30 28.99
C VAL A 684 -10.33 9.86 28.99
N GLY A 685 -9.90 9.35 30.13
CA GLY A 685 -9.43 7.97 30.25
C GLY A 685 -10.50 6.96 29.88
N LEU A 686 -11.71 7.08 30.43
CA LEU A 686 -12.80 6.15 30.16
C LEU A 686 -13.42 6.34 28.77
N GLY A 687 -13.48 7.58 28.26
CA GLY A 687 -13.89 7.87 26.88
C GLY A 687 -13.01 7.13 25.86
N TYR A 688 -11.69 7.09 26.09
CA TYR A 688 -10.76 6.24 25.34
C TYR A 688 -10.90 4.75 25.67
N GLY A 689 -11.22 4.41 26.92
CA GLY A 689 -11.50 3.05 27.36
C GLY A 689 -12.61 2.35 26.56
N VAL A 690 -13.48 3.10 25.87
CA VAL A 690 -14.44 2.53 24.91
C VAL A 690 -13.77 1.69 23.82
N LEU A 691 -12.53 2.02 23.45
CA LEU A 691 -11.76 1.24 22.46
C LEU A 691 -11.45 -0.19 22.93
N TRP A 692 -11.52 -0.50 24.25
CA TRP A 692 -11.45 -1.88 24.73
C TRP A 692 -12.59 -2.76 24.19
N PHE A 693 -13.72 -2.17 23.76
CA PHE A 693 -14.82 -2.88 23.10
C PHE A 693 -14.56 -3.17 21.61
N SER A 694 -13.30 -3.14 21.16
CA SER A 694 -12.90 -3.54 19.81
C SER A 694 -12.17 -4.90 19.82
N PRO A 695 -12.88 -6.02 19.96
CA PRO A 695 -12.28 -7.34 20.12
C PRO A 695 -11.37 -7.71 18.94
N GLY A 696 -10.22 -8.30 19.26
CA GLY A 696 -9.25 -8.77 18.29
C GLY A 696 -8.38 -7.70 17.63
N PHE A 697 -8.56 -6.41 17.93
CA PHE A 697 -7.77 -5.33 17.33
C PHE A 697 -6.95 -4.58 18.39
N TYR A 698 -5.66 -4.90 18.46
CA TYR A 698 -4.78 -4.45 19.54
C TYR A 698 -4.41 -2.96 19.47
N ILE A 699 -4.44 -2.33 18.30
CA ILE A 699 -4.22 -0.87 18.20
C ILE A 699 -5.19 -0.11 19.11
N HIS A 700 -6.48 -0.47 19.05
CA HIS A 700 -7.52 0.12 19.88
C HIS A 700 -7.31 -0.17 21.37
N THR A 701 -6.95 -1.41 21.74
CA THR A 701 -6.77 -1.78 23.14
C THR A 701 -5.51 -1.16 23.75
N TRP A 702 -4.41 -1.07 22.99
CA TRP A 702 -3.19 -0.39 23.45
C TRP A 702 -3.43 1.11 23.62
N LEU A 703 -4.09 1.76 22.65
CA LEU A 703 -4.41 3.19 22.74
C LEU A 703 -5.30 3.47 23.95
N ALA A 704 -6.36 2.67 24.17
CA ALA A 704 -7.18 2.75 25.39
C ALA A 704 -6.33 2.64 26.65
N THR A 705 -5.50 1.60 26.72
CA THR A 705 -4.70 1.28 27.92
C THR A 705 -3.69 2.38 28.23
N LEU A 706 -2.88 2.78 27.23
CA LEU A 706 -1.83 3.77 27.41
C LEU A 706 -2.40 5.17 27.68
N VAL A 707 -3.48 5.58 27.00
CA VAL A 707 -4.13 6.87 27.26
C VAL A 707 -4.80 6.87 28.63
N PHE A 708 -5.51 5.80 29.01
CA PHE A 708 -6.10 5.67 30.34
C PHE A 708 -5.04 5.74 31.44
N CYS A 709 -3.96 4.96 31.33
CA CYS A 709 -2.83 5.00 32.25
C CYS A 709 -2.20 6.39 32.32
N SER A 710 -2.06 7.07 31.17
CA SER A 710 -1.52 8.43 31.10
C SER A 710 -2.38 9.43 31.88
N MET A 711 -3.69 9.38 31.68
CA MET A 711 -4.63 10.30 32.34
C MET A 711 -4.66 10.09 33.85
N MET A 712 -4.74 8.83 34.28
CA MET A 712 -4.76 8.48 35.69
C MET A 712 -3.43 8.82 36.38
N THR A 713 -2.30 8.49 35.74
CA THR A 713 -0.98 8.81 36.29
C THR A 713 -0.77 10.31 36.39
N SER A 714 -1.09 11.04 35.32
CA SER A 714 -0.91 12.50 35.26
C SER A 714 -1.74 13.20 36.33
N VAL A 715 -3.03 12.87 36.48
CA VAL A 715 -3.88 13.52 37.48
C VAL A 715 -3.49 13.15 38.90
N LEU A 716 -3.15 11.89 39.17
CA LEU A 716 -2.71 11.47 40.50
C LEU A 716 -1.37 12.13 40.86
N ALA A 717 -0.44 12.22 39.91
CA ALA A 717 0.81 12.95 40.09
C ALA A 717 0.57 14.45 40.33
N ALA A 718 -0.34 15.07 39.59
CA ALA A 718 -0.68 16.47 39.78
C ALA A 718 -1.32 16.74 41.15
N LEU A 719 -2.19 15.85 41.63
CA LEU A 719 -2.86 15.97 42.94
C LEU A 719 -1.94 15.64 44.13
N THR A 720 -0.88 14.87 43.92
CA THR A 720 0.03 14.41 45.00
C THR A 720 1.37 15.12 44.96
N LEU A 721 2.09 15.06 43.85
CA LEU A 721 3.47 15.53 43.74
C LEU A 721 3.55 17.06 43.69
N ILE A 722 2.65 17.74 42.98
CA ILE A 722 2.68 19.21 42.92
C ILE A 722 2.53 19.81 44.32
N PRO A 723 1.49 19.46 45.13
CA PRO A 723 1.38 20.07 46.45
C PRO A 723 2.49 19.61 47.40
N LEU A 724 3.01 18.38 47.29
CA LEU A 724 4.17 17.93 48.08
C LEU A 724 5.41 18.78 47.81
N VAL A 725 5.72 19.04 46.54
CA VAL A 725 6.88 19.86 46.16
C VAL A 725 6.67 21.31 46.57
N VAL A 726 5.45 21.86 46.40
CA VAL A 726 5.14 23.24 46.82
C VAL A 726 5.22 23.42 48.34
N LEU A 727 4.73 22.45 49.13
CA LEU A 727 4.80 22.49 50.60
C LEU A 727 6.25 22.46 51.12
N LYS A 728 7.12 21.68 50.45
CA LYS A 728 8.54 21.54 50.84
C LYS A 728 9.42 22.69 50.32
N LEU A 729 9.29 23.06 49.05
CA LEU A 729 10.20 24.00 48.39
C LEU A 729 9.71 25.47 48.44
N LYS A 730 8.43 25.71 48.76
CA LYS A 730 7.81 27.06 48.85
C LYS A 730 8.29 28.02 47.74
N PRO A 731 8.08 27.70 46.46
CA PRO A 731 8.68 28.43 45.35
C PRO A 731 8.12 29.86 45.22
N ALA A 732 9.01 30.85 45.04
CA ALA A 732 8.69 32.28 45.12
C ALA A 732 7.58 32.77 44.17
N PHE A 733 7.45 32.16 42.98
CA PHE A 733 6.44 32.55 41.98
C PHE A 733 4.99 32.30 42.43
N ILE A 734 4.78 31.39 43.39
CA ILE A 734 3.46 31.11 43.97
C ILE A 734 3.05 32.22 44.96
N PHE A 735 4.02 32.86 45.62
CA PHE A 735 3.78 33.83 46.68
C PHE A 735 3.89 35.31 46.23
N HIS A 736 4.49 35.60 45.07
CA HIS A 736 4.63 36.98 44.56
C HIS A 736 3.53 37.38 43.55
N ARG A 737 2.91 38.57 43.75
CA ARG A 737 1.99 39.20 42.79
C ARG A 737 2.78 39.78 41.60
N ALA A 738 2.52 39.28 40.40
CA ALA A 738 3.01 39.92 39.18
C ALA A 738 2.07 41.07 38.79
N ARG A 739 2.60 42.30 38.62
CA ARG A 739 1.89 43.40 37.97
C ARG A 739 1.66 43.04 36.49
N SER A 740 0.42 43.04 36.03
CA SER A 740 0.04 42.78 34.64
C SER A 740 -0.26 44.07 33.89
N ASN A 741 0.69 44.55 33.10
CA ASN A 741 0.42 45.35 31.91
C ASN A 741 0.88 44.50 30.72
N LEU A 742 -0.05 44.13 29.84
CA LEU A 742 0.22 43.61 28.50
C LEU A 742 -1.06 43.75 27.68
N GLY A 743 -1.14 44.84 26.91
CA GLY A 743 -1.97 44.90 25.72
C GLY A 743 -1.10 44.55 24.52
N MET A 744 -1.53 43.59 23.70
CA MET A 744 -1.04 43.44 22.33
C MET A 744 -2.22 43.17 21.39
N PRO A 745 -2.28 43.82 20.22
CA PRO A 745 -3.38 43.69 19.26
C PRO A 745 -3.18 42.49 18.34
N VAL A 746 -4.23 41.70 18.15
CA VAL A 746 -4.33 40.62 17.17
C VAL A 746 -5.04 41.17 15.94
N SER A 747 -4.31 41.46 14.87
CA SER A 747 -4.90 41.60 13.54
C SER A 747 -3.87 41.34 12.46
N ARG A 748 -4.30 40.62 11.41
CA ARG A 748 -3.65 40.36 10.11
C ARG A 748 -3.02 38.96 9.91
N VAL A 749 -3.89 37.99 9.65
CA VAL A 749 -3.73 36.91 8.65
C VAL A 749 -5.18 36.57 8.25
N GLY A 750 -5.67 36.50 7.03
CA GLY A 750 -5.13 36.57 5.68
C GLY A 750 -6.26 36.04 4.80
N VAL A 751 -7.09 36.94 4.27
CA VAL A 751 -8.13 36.66 3.27
C VAL A 751 -7.45 36.58 1.90
N TRP A 752 -7.75 35.55 1.09
CA TRP A 752 -8.03 35.63 -0.37
C TRP A 752 -8.20 34.19 -0.93
N LEU A 753 -9.42 33.87 -1.37
CA LEU A 753 -9.78 32.69 -2.17
C LEU A 753 -10.62 33.19 -3.35
N GLY A 754 -10.06 33.11 -4.56
CA GLY A 754 -10.68 33.54 -5.81
C GLY A 754 -11.25 32.35 -6.58
N ALA A 755 -12.54 32.45 -6.91
CA ALA A 755 -13.28 31.54 -7.77
C ALA A 755 -13.15 31.93 -9.26
N VAL A 756 -13.57 31.01 -10.15
CA VAL A 756 -14.28 31.15 -11.46
C VAL A 756 -13.85 29.96 -12.35
N MET A 757 -14.67 28.92 -12.58
CA MET A 757 -15.87 28.76 -13.43
C MET A 757 -15.67 28.87 -14.98
N VAL A 758 -15.52 27.70 -15.63
CA VAL A 758 -16.44 27.08 -16.63
C VAL A 758 -16.85 27.79 -17.96
N ALA A 759 -16.72 26.99 -19.03
CA ALA A 759 -17.53 26.85 -20.27
C ALA A 759 -17.25 27.69 -21.53
N ALA A 760 -16.98 26.98 -22.63
CA ALA A 760 -17.76 26.87 -23.88
C ALA A 760 -16.93 25.99 -24.85
N ALA A 761 -17.40 25.21 -25.83
CA ALA A 761 -18.57 25.37 -26.68
C ALA A 761 -18.95 24.03 -27.34
N LEU A 762 -20.09 24.05 -28.04
CA LEU A 762 -20.93 22.95 -28.49
C LEU A 762 -21.13 23.05 -30.03
N MET A 763 -21.30 21.88 -30.69
CA MET A 763 -22.04 21.59 -31.96
C MET A 763 -21.38 21.81 -33.36
N PRO A 764 -22.00 21.37 -34.50
CA PRO A 764 -22.22 19.97 -34.99
C PRO A 764 -22.00 19.82 -36.54
N GLY A 765 -22.21 18.63 -37.14
CA GLY A 765 -22.27 18.47 -38.62
C GLY A 765 -22.54 17.03 -39.12
N ARG A 766 -23.30 16.86 -40.23
CA ARG A 766 -24.06 15.65 -40.62
C ARG A 766 -23.34 14.64 -41.55
N ALA A 767 -23.93 13.43 -41.65
CA ALA A 767 -23.68 12.32 -42.60
C ALA A 767 -24.31 12.57 -44.01
N HIS A 768 -24.04 11.87 -45.13
CA HIS A 768 -24.06 10.43 -45.51
C HIS A 768 -23.29 10.20 -46.86
N ALA A 769 -22.80 8.97 -47.15
CA ALA A 769 -23.20 8.15 -48.33
C ALA A 769 -22.35 6.85 -48.56
N GLN A 770 -23.10 5.78 -48.89
CA GLN A 770 -22.82 4.43 -49.45
C GLN A 770 -21.38 3.88 -49.58
N VAL A 771 -21.22 2.64 -49.08
CA VAL A 771 -19.93 1.94 -48.95
C VAL A 771 -19.92 0.60 -49.69
N LEU A 772 -18.74 0.24 -50.23
CA LEU A 772 -18.34 -1.10 -50.65
C LEU A 772 -18.67 -2.19 -49.60
N THR A 773 -18.94 -3.40 -50.05
CA THR A 773 -19.11 -4.55 -49.15
C THR A 773 -17.80 -4.91 -48.43
N ALA A 774 -17.92 -5.32 -47.16
CA ALA A 774 -16.80 -5.58 -46.26
C ALA A 774 -15.79 -6.62 -46.80
N ASP A 775 -16.28 -7.69 -47.41
CA ASP A 775 -15.44 -8.77 -47.92
C ASP A 775 -14.52 -8.32 -49.07
N LYS A 776 -15.03 -7.50 -49.99
CA LYS A 776 -14.22 -6.94 -51.10
C LYS A 776 -13.14 -5.98 -50.61
N ILE A 777 -13.37 -5.28 -49.49
CA ILE A 777 -12.36 -4.40 -48.87
C ILE A 777 -11.24 -5.26 -48.27
N MET A 778 -11.60 -6.32 -47.55
CA MET A 778 -10.64 -7.22 -46.92
C MET A 778 -9.83 -8.05 -47.92
N GLU A 779 -10.43 -8.51 -49.02
CA GLU A 779 -9.72 -9.19 -50.12
C GLU A 779 -8.65 -8.29 -50.75
N ARG A 780 -8.97 -7.01 -50.99
CA ARG A 780 -8.01 -6.03 -51.53
C ARG A 780 -6.92 -5.67 -50.52
N ASN A 781 -7.28 -5.53 -49.24
CA ASN A 781 -6.31 -5.29 -48.17
C ASN A 781 -5.28 -6.42 -48.06
N PHE A 782 -5.71 -7.67 -48.15
CA PHE A 782 -4.85 -8.85 -48.01
C PHE A 782 -3.71 -8.93 -49.05
N VAL A 783 -3.93 -8.38 -50.25
CA VAL A 783 -2.95 -8.40 -51.35
C VAL A 783 -2.24 -7.06 -51.59
N ALA A 784 -2.63 -5.99 -50.87
CA ALA A 784 -2.16 -4.62 -51.12
C ALA A 784 -0.65 -4.42 -50.91
N SER A 785 -0.06 -5.13 -49.94
CA SER A 785 1.36 -5.06 -49.57
C SER A 785 2.21 -6.22 -50.09
N ARG A 786 1.62 -7.17 -50.82
CA ARG A 786 2.31 -8.35 -51.37
C ARG A 786 2.96 -8.01 -52.71
N VAL A 787 4.30 -8.00 -52.77
CA VAL A 787 5.15 -7.84 -53.97
C VAL A 787 5.74 -9.18 -54.40
N GLN A 788 6.14 -9.32 -55.67
CA GLN A 788 6.64 -10.59 -56.22
C GLN A 788 7.84 -11.14 -55.43
N ASP A 789 8.83 -10.29 -55.19
CA ASP A 789 9.88 -10.53 -54.21
C ASP A 789 10.47 -9.20 -53.72
N SER A 790 11.17 -9.22 -52.58
CA SER A 790 11.83 -8.04 -52.02
C SER A 790 12.98 -8.42 -51.09
N THR A 791 13.86 -7.45 -50.84
CA THR A 791 14.85 -7.48 -49.77
C THR A 791 14.67 -6.25 -48.89
N SER A 792 14.89 -6.39 -47.58
CA SER A 792 14.75 -5.28 -46.64
C SER A 792 15.59 -5.48 -45.40
N SER A 793 15.96 -4.38 -44.77
CA SER A 793 16.43 -4.35 -43.39
C SER A 793 15.35 -3.72 -42.50
N ALA A 794 15.36 -4.05 -41.22
CA ALA A 794 14.43 -3.42 -40.28
C ALA A 794 15.06 -3.29 -38.88
N MET A 795 14.72 -2.21 -38.20
CA MET A 795 15.03 -1.98 -36.79
C MET A 795 13.77 -2.15 -35.97
N TRP A 796 13.80 -3.06 -35.02
CA TRP A 796 12.73 -3.37 -34.08
C TRP A 796 13.08 -2.74 -32.73
N THR A 797 12.22 -1.91 -32.19
CA THR A 797 12.38 -1.29 -30.86
C THR A 797 11.25 -1.82 -30.00
N LEU A 798 11.59 -2.77 -29.12
CA LEU A 798 10.68 -3.35 -28.15
C LEU A 798 10.71 -2.45 -26.93
N VAL A 799 9.55 -1.96 -26.51
CA VAL A 799 9.39 -1.03 -25.39
C VAL A 799 8.52 -1.70 -24.35
N ASP A 800 9.06 -1.88 -23.15
CA ASP A 800 8.29 -2.42 -22.04
C ASP A 800 7.28 -1.39 -21.51
N ARG A 801 6.45 -1.79 -20.53
CA ARG A 801 5.45 -0.90 -19.92
C ARG A 801 6.03 0.35 -19.24
N ASN A 802 7.33 0.32 -18.91
CA ASN A 802 8.03 1.39 -18.21
C ASN A 802 8.76 2.33 -19.18
N GLY A 803 8.66 2.09 -20.49
CA GLY A 803 9.33 2.88 -21.51
C GLY A 803 10.78 2.48 -21.78
N GLN A 804 11.27 1.36 -21.21
CA GLN A 804 12.62 0.89 -21.50
C GLN A 804 12.65 0.24 -22.89
N GLU A 805 13.64 0.63 -23.70
CA GLU A 805 13.77 0.18 -25.07
C GLU A 805 14.84 -0.91 -25.20
N ARG A 806 14.52 -1.96 -25.95
CA ARG A 806 15.45 -2.97 -26.46
C ARG A 806 15.38 -2.98 -27.98
N VAL A 807 16.51 -2.69 -28.63
CA VAL A 807 16.58 -2.61 -30.09
C VAL A 807 17.05 -3.95 -30.67
N ARG A 808 16.56 -4.31 -31.86
CA ARG A 808 17.04 -5.44 -32.65
C ARG A 808 17.09 -5.07 -34.11
N LYS A 809 18.10 -5.53 -34.83
CA LYS A 809 18.24 -5.27 -36.27
C LYS A 809 18.09 -6.56 -37.04
N THR A 810 17.30 -6.53 -38.09
CA THR A 810 17.03 -7.69 -38.94
C THR A 810 17.28 -7.37 -40.41
N THR A 811 17.62 -8.38 -41.19
CA THR A 811 17.68 -8.31 -42.65
C THR A 811 17.12 -9.59 -43.26
N GLY A 812 16.53 -9.51 -44.45
CA GLY A 812 16.23 -10.70 -45.21
C GLY A 812 15.24 -10.51 -46.36
N PRO A 813 15.12 -11.53 -47.22
CA PRO A 813 14.23 -11.51 -48.36
C PRO A 813 12.79 -11.96 -48.04
N THR A 814 11.85 -11.49 -48.86
CA THR A 814 10.47 -11.99 -48.95
C THR A 814 10.15 -12.34 -50.40
N LYS A 815 9.38 -13.39 -50.67
CA LYS A 815 9.02 -13.83 -52.02
C LYS A 815 7.65 -14.52 -52.07
N LEU A 816 6.82 -14.14 -53.05
CA LEU A 816 5.56 -14.82 -53.35
C LEU A 816 5.80 -16.16 -54.05
N LYS A 817 4.99 -17.16 -53.69
CA LYS A 817 4.94 -18.44 -54.40
C LYS A 817 4.25 -18.28 -55.76
N PRO A 818 4.43 -19.26 -56.68
CA PRO A 818 3.81 -19.23 -58.01
C PRO A 818 2.28 -19.10 -58.02
N ASN A 819 1.60 -19.47 -56.93
CA ASN A 819 0.15 -19.29 -56.80
C ASN A 819 -0.27 -17.82 -56.62
N GLY A 820 0.68 -16.88 -56.51
CA GLY A 820 0.43 -15.44 -56.40
C GLY A 820 -0.20 -15.00 -55.07
N ILE A 821 -0.42 -15.96 -54.16
CA ILE A 821 -1.12 -15.74 -52.89
C ILE A 821 -0.16 -16.00 -51.75
N ASP A 822 0.49 -17.17 -51.66
CA ASP A 822 1.30 -17.55 -50.51
C ASP A 822 2.66 -16.83 -50.49
N ASN A 823 3.13 -16.47 -49.29
CA ASN A 823 4.38 -15.77 -49.10
C ASN A 823 5.45 -16.63 -48.41
N MET A 824 6.72 -16.37 -48.74
CA MET A 824 7.89 -16.91 -48.06
C MET A 824 8.74 -15.75 -47.55
N ARG A 825 9.17 -15.79 -46.29
CA ARG A 825 9.96 -14.73 -45.66
C ARG A 825 11.11 -15.34 -44.87
N LEU A 826 12.30 -14.76 -45.00
CA LEU A 826 13.45 -15.01 -44.15
C LEU A 826 13.74 -13.73 -43.36
N ILE A 827 13.87 -13.85 -42.05
CA ILE A 827 14.25 -12.77 -41.13
C ILE A 827 15.52 -13.22 -40.41
N ARG A 828 16.64 -12.54 -40.61
CA ARG A 828 17.90 -12.82 -39.91
C ARG A 828 18.26 -11.64 -39.01
N PHE A 829 18.52 -11.92 -37.74
CA PHE A 829 18.98 -10.94 -36.76
C PHE A 829 20.47 -10.64 -36.97
N THR A 830 20.81 -9.35 -37.06
CA THR A 830 22.19 -8.87 -37.24
C THR A 830 22.74 -8.20 -35.98
N TRP A 831 21.87 -7.84 -35.04
CA TRP A 831 22.19 -7.17 -33.77
C TRP A 831 21.01 -7.27 -32.78
N PRO A 832 21.22 -7.30 -31.45
CA PRO A 832 22.49 -7.34 -30.71
C PRO A 832 23.18 -8.71 -30.72
N ALA A 833 24.31 -8.84 -30.01
CA ALA A 833 25.16 -10.04 -30.04
C ALA A 833 24.45 -11.31 -29.53
N ASP A 834 23.52 -11.16 -28.60
CA ASP A 834 22.66 -12.20 -28.00
C ASP A 834 21.78 -12.93 -29.04
N VAL A 835 21.26 -12.19 -30.03
CA VAL A 835 20.39 -12.73 -31.10
C VAL A 835 21.08 -12.78 -32.46
N LYS A 836 22.26 -12.17 -32.61
CA LYS A 836 22.98 -12.06 -33.89
C LYS A 836 23.19 -13.43 -34.52
N GLY A 837 22.81 -13.56 -35.79
CA GLY A 837 22.90 -14.78 -36.57
C GLY A 837 21.64 -15.65 -36.49
N THR A 838 20.76 -15.44 -35.50
CA THR A 838 19.46 -16.12 -35.41
C THR A 838 18.65 -15.81 -36.67
N ALA A 839 18.04 -16.83 -37.26
CA ALA A 839 17.27 -16.68 -38.49
C ALA A 839 15.93 -17.40 -38.39
N THR A 840 14.87 -16.80 -38.94
CA THR A 840 13.54 -17.40 -39.02
C THR A 840 13.05 -17.42 -40.45
N VAL A 841 12.66 -18.60 -40.93
CA VAL A 841 11.95 -18.78 -42.20
C VAL A 841 10.47 -19.03 -41.92
N LEU A 842 9.62 -18.24 -42.57
CA LEU A 842 8.16 -18.28 -42.50
C LEU A 842 7.64 -18.62 -43.90
N ILE A 843 6.92 -19.73 -44.06
CA ILE A 843 6.35 -20.15 -45.34
C ILE A 843 4.84 -20.37 -45.16
N GLU A 844 4.05 -19.51 -45.80
CA GLU A 844 2.59 -19.62 -45.85
C GLU A 844 2.16 -20.76 -46.81
N ASN A 845 1.12 -21.52 -46.44
CA ASN A 845 0.51 -22.54 -47.30
C ASN A 845 -1.02 -22.39 -47.35
N SER A 846 -1.57 -21.99 -48.50
CA SER A 846 -3.02 -21.75 -48.67
C SER A 846 -3.89 -23.00 -48.45
N SER A 847 -3.32 -24.20 -48.59
CA SER A 847 -4.02 -25.50 -48.52
C SER A 847 -3.43 -26.47 -47.49
N GLY A 848 -2.84 -25.98 -46.40
CA GLY A 848 -2.26 -26.80 -45.33
C GLY A 848 -1.62 -25.97 -44.21
N ASP A 849 -0.86 -26.63 -43.34
CA ASP A 849 -0.15 -25.98 -42.23
C ASP A 849 1.01 -25.11 -42.75
N ASP A 850 1.19 -23.92 -42.17
CA ASP A 850 2.36 -23.09 -42.44
C ASP A 850 3.63 -23.76 -41.93
N ASN A 851 4.76 -23.44 -42.55
CA ASN A 851 6.06 -23.94 -42.11
C ASN A 851 6.89 -22.80 -41.52
N ILE A 852 7.09 -22.85 -40.20
CA ILE A 852 7.92 -21.90 -39.45
C ILE A 852 9.18 -22.62 -39.01
N MET A 853 10.36 -22.12 -39.39
CA MET A 853 11.65 -22.68 -38.99
C MET A 853 12.54 -21.59 -38.36
N VAL A 854 13.24 -21.89 -37.28
CA VAL A 854 14.15 -20.98 -36.56
C VAL A 854 15.55 -21.63 -36.44
N TYR A 855 16.60 -20.89 -36.77
CA TYR A 855 17.99 -21.28 -36.62
C TYR A 855 18.64 -20.55 -35.44
N LEU A 856 19.36 -21.29 -34.60
CA LEU A 856 20.03 -20.79 -33.39
C LEU A 856 21.55 -20.97 -33.49
N PRO A 857 22.34 -19.88 -33.50
CA PRO A 857 23.78 -19.95 -33.81
C PRO A 857 24.63 -20.78 -32.86
N ALA A 858 24.56 -20.63 -31.53
CA ALA A 858 25.46 -21.42 -30.67
C ALA A 858 25.01 -22.87 -30.46
N LEU A 859 23.74 -23.19 -30.77
CA LEU A 859 23.29 -24.58 -30.90
C LEU A 859 23.61 -25.19 -32.26
N LYS A 860 23.92 -24.37 -33.27
CA LYS A 860 24.16 -24.76 -34.68
C LYS A 860 23.05 -25.66 -35.25
N GLN A 861 21.80 -25.36 -34.94
CA GLN A 861 20.65 -26.19 -35.32
C GLN A 861 19.49 -25.37 -35.88
N VAL A 862 18.78 -25.93 -36.86
CA VAL A 862 17.50 -25.45 -37.39
C VAL A 862 16.37 -26.22 -36.72
N ARG A 863 15.36 -25.51 -36.24
CA ARG A 863 14.19 -26.06 -35.56
C ARG A 863 12.91 -25.68 -36.29
N ARG A 864 11.93 -26.59 -36.37
CA ARG A 864 10.60 -26.32 -36.92
C ARG A 864 9.61 -26.06 -35.79
N LEU A 865 8.84 -24.98 -35.86
CA LEU A 865 7.76 -24.70 -34.90
C LEU A 865 6.43 -25.31 -35.35
N SER A 866 5.57 -25.61 -34.39
CA SER A 866 4.24 -26.20 -34.62
C SER A 866 3.30 -25.19 -35.30
N ALA A 867 2.28 -25.68 -36.02
CA ALA A 867 1.23 -24.85 -36.60
C ALA A 867 0.46 -24.03 -35.54
N ASN A 868 0.40 -24.51 -34.30
CA ASN A 868 -0.20 -23.79 -33.17
C ASN A 868 0.63 -22.57 -32.70
N SER A 869 1.87 -22.40 -33.17
CA SER A 869 2.72 -21.28 -32.79
C SER A 869 2.35 -19.96 -33.46
N ARG A 870 1.32 -19.92 -34.32
CA ARG A 870 0.78 -18.68 -34.91
C ARG A 870 0.37 -17.64 -33.84
N ARG A 871 -0.03 -18.07 -32.65
CA ARG A 871 -0.39 -17.15 -31.54
C ARG A 871 0.80 -16.75 -30.65
N ASP A 872 1.92 -17.46 -30.75
CA ASP A 872 3.10 -17.23 -29.91
C ASP A 872 3.79 -15.92 -30.32
N SER A 873 4.41 -15.25 -29.36
CA SER A 873 5.16 -14.00 -29.60
C SER A 873 6.34 -14.26 -30.54
N PHE A 874 6.53 -13.38 -31.51
CA PHE A 874 7.69 -13.41 -32.39
C PHE A 874 8.91 -12.87 -31.63
N VAL A 875 9.70 -13.80 -31.10
CA VAL A 875 10.96 -13.53 -30.41
C VAL A 875 10.77 -12.56 -29.23
N GLY A 876 9.65 -12.60 -28.51
CA GLY A 876 9.40 -11.69 -27.40
C GLY A 876 8.88 -10.30 -27.78
N SER A 877 8.54 -10.05 -29.05
CA SER A 877 7.88 -8.82 -29.49
C SER A 877 6.35 -8.84 -29.34
N ASP A 878 5.69 -7.69 -29.48
CA ASP A 878 4.23 -7.60 -29.46
C ASP A 878 3.56 -8.15 -30.74
N TYR A 879 4.34 -8.55 -31.75
CA TYR A 879 3.85 -9.27 -32.93
C TYR A 879 3.85 -10.77 -32.68
N SER A 880 2.80 -11.49 -33.07
CA SER A 880 2.83 -12.96 -33.10
C SER A 880 3.41 -13.49 -34.42
N TYR A 881 3.78 -14.77 -34.48
CA TYR A 881 4.14 -15.41 -35.75
C TYR A 881 3.01 -15.30 -36.78
N GLY A 882 1.75 -15.40 -36.34
CA GLY A 882 0.56 -15.23 -37.16
C GLY A 882 0.40 -13.80 -37.70
N ASP A 883 0.78 -12.78 -36.94
CA ASP A 883 0.76 -11.39 -37.40
C ASP A 883 1.74 -11.15 -38.56
N LEU A 884 2.88 -11.87 -38.57
CA LEU A 884 3.88 -11.77 -39.65
C LEU A 884 3.52 -12.54 -40.92
N LEU A 885 2.75 -13.63 -40.77
CA LEU A 885 2.17 -14.45 -41.86
C LEU A 885 0.89 -13.81 -42.43
N GLY A 886 0.22 -12.97 -41.64
CA GLY A 886 -1.05 -12.33 -42.01
C GLY A 886 -2.25 -13.25 -41.87
N HIS A 887 -3.44 -12.65 -41.86
CA HIS A 887 -4.71 -13.30 -41.57
C HIS A 887 -5.56 -13.42 -42.84
N ARG A 888 -6.00 -14.63 -43.19
CA ARG A 888 -6.70 -14.91 -44.46
C ARG A 888 -8.16 -14.45 -44.41
N PRO A 889 -8.66 -13.63 -45.35
CA PRO A 889 -10.02 -13.08 -45.27
C PRO A 889 -11.13 -14.14 -45.13
N GLN A 890 -10.95 -15.34 -45.69
CA GLN A 890 -11.94 -16.43 -45.69
C GLN A 890 -12.11 -17.10 -44.31
N GLU A 891 -11.14 -16.94 -43.41
CA GLU A 891 -11.19 -17.45 -42.04
C GLU A 891 -12.03 -16.55 -41.11
N TRP A 892 -12.50 -15.41 -41.61
CA TRP A 892 -13.19 -14.38 -40.81
C TRP A 892 -14.50 -13.93 -41.46
N THR A 893 -15.52 -13.73 -40.64
CA THR A 893 -16.77 -13.09 -41.03
C THR A 893 -16.61 -11.58 -40.92
N ASN A 894 -16.62 -10.86 -42.05
CA ASN A 894 -16.35 -9.42 -42.10
C ASN A 894 -17.64 -8.59 -42.15
N ARG A 895 -17.67 -7.51 -41.38
CA ARG A 895 -18.75 -6.54 -41.34
C ARG A 895 -18.16 -5.14 -41.37
N LEU A 896 -18.57 -4.35 -42.35
CA LEU A 896 -18.27 -2.93 -42.39
C LEU A 896 -19.10 -2.22 -41.31
N ILE A 897 -18.43 -1.51 -40.41
CA ILE A 897 -19.07 -0.86 -39.26
C ILE A 897 -19.01 0.67 -39.30
N GLY A 898 -18.26 1.25 -40.24
CA GLY A 898 -18.24 2.70 -40.46
C GLY A 898 -17.13 3.17 -41.40
N GLU A 899 -17.01 4.49 -41.52
CA GLU A 899 -15.90 5.17 -42.20
C GLU A 899 -15.42 6.32 -41.29
N SER A 900 -14.14 6.68 -41.39
CA SER A 900 -13.55 7.77 -40.61
C SER A 900 -12.33 8.35 -41.35
N ALA A 901 -11.56 9.19 -40.68
CA ALA A 901 -10.20 9.52 -41.07
C ALA A 901 -9.24 9.19 -39.92
N VAL A 902 -8.10 8.59 -40.25
CA VAL A 902 -6.98 8.37 -39.31
C VAL A 902 -5.77 9.08 -39.89
N ASP A 903 -5.15 9.99 -39.12
CA ASP A 903 -4.03 10.81 -39.56
C ASP A 903 -4.28 11.60 -40.86
N GLY A 904 -5.53 12.05 -41.07
CA GLY A 904 -5.95 12.76 -42.27
C GLY A 904 -6.23 11.87 -43.50
N ILE A 905 -6.00 10.55 -43.41
CA ILE A 905 -6.27 9.58 -44.48
C ILE A 905 -7.70 9.04 -44.33
N PRO A 906 -8.57 9.13 -45.36
CA PRO A 906 -9.88 8.50 -45.35
C PRO A 906 -9.77 6.97 -45.25
N VAL A 907 -10.53 6.35 -44.33
CA VAL A 907 -10.47 4.91 -44.05
C VAL A 907 -11.86 4.26 -43.97
N TRP A 908 -11.94 2.97 -44.34
CA TRP A 908 -13.05 2.07 -44.01
C TRP A 908 -12.78 1.36 -42.68
N ILE A 909 -13.81 1.22 -41.84
CA ILE A 909 -13.73 0.48 -40.58
C ILE A 909 -14.41 -0.88 -40.77
N VAL A 910 -13.63 -1.94 -40.78
CA VAL A 910 -14.10 -3.32 -40.97
C VAL A 910 -13.87 -4.13 -39.71
N GLN A 911 -14.95 -4.67 -39.15
CA GLN A 911 -14.93 -5.65 -38.07
C GLN A 911 -14.87 -7.06 -38.65
N SER A 912 -13.97 -7.90 -38.14
CA SER A 912 -13.79 -9.29 -38.56
C SER A 912 -13.93 -10.19 -37.33
N MET A 913 -14.82 -11.18 -37.38
CA MET A 913 -15.00 -12.20 -36.34
C MET A 913 -14.51 -13.57 -36.83
N ALA A 914 -13.82 -14.33 -35.98
CA ALA A 914 -13.37 -15.68 -36.35
C ALA A 914 -14.59 -16.57 -36.70
N ASN A 915 -14.54 -17.28 -37.83
CA ASN A 915 -15.68 -18.05 -38.34
C ASN A 915 -15.89 -19.41 -37.63
N SER A 916 -14.92 -19.86 -36.83
CA SER A 916 -14.93 -21.14 -36.11
C SER A 916 -14.04 -21.08 -34.87
N ASP A 917 -14.26 -21.98 -33.91
CA ASP A 917 -13.43 -22.10 -32.71
C ASP A 917 -11.99 -22.54 -33.03
N ALA A 918 -11.78 -23.27 -34.14
CA ALA A 918 -10.45 -23.63 -34.62
C ALA A 918 -9.64 -22.40 -35.06
N VAL A 919 -10.24 -21.50 -35.84
CA VAL A 919 -9.59 -20.23 -36.24
C VAL A 919 -9.34 -19.35 -35.02
N ARG A 920 -10.28 -19.29 -34.07
CA ARG A 920 -10.13 -18.55 -32.82
C ARG A 920 -8.94 -19.05 -32.00
N GLY A 921 -8.81 -20.37 -31.82
CA GLY A 921 -7.71 -20.98 -31.06
C GLY A 921 -6.34 -20.89 -31.73
N GLN A 922 -6.28 -20.97 -33.07
CA GLN A 922 -5.02 -20.88 -33.83
C GLN A 922 -4.51 -19.43 -33.97
N SER A 923 -5.42 -18.47 -34.20
CA SER A 923 -5.06 -17.05 -34.32
C SER A 923 -4.87 -16.36 -32.96
N GLY A 924 -5.53 -16.87 -31.91
CA GLY A 924 -5.57 -16.26 -30.59
C GLY A 924 -6.50 -15.05 -30.47
N TYR A 925 -7.29 -14.72 -31.51
CA TYR A 925 -8.16 -13.54 -31.54
C TYR A 925 -9.63 -13.90 -31.77
N ALA A 926 -10.54 -13.36 -30.95
CA ALA A 926 -11.98 -13.53 -31.17
C ALA A 926 -12.55 -12.52 -32.17
N LYS A 927 -12.01 -11.29 -32.17
CA LYS A 927 -12.52 -10.16 -32.94
C LYS A 927 -11.36 -9.25 -33.35
N ARG A 928 -11.46 -8.68 -34.55
CA ARG A 928 -10.52 -7.69 -35.09
C ARG A 928 -11.31 -6.51 -35.67
N VAL A 929 -10.78 -5.30 -35.57
CA VAL A 929 -11.33 -4.10 -36.19
C VAL A 929 -10.21 -3.41 -36.96
N ASN A 930 -10.32 -3.27 -38.27
CA ASN A 930 -9.29 -2.70 -39.14
C ASN A 930 -9.77 -1.38 -39.74
N TRP A 931 -8.92 -0.36 -39.72
CA TRP A 931 -9.10 0.92 -40.39
C TRP A 931 -8.25 0.95 -41.66
N ILE A 932 -8.89 0.68 -42.80
CA ILE A 932 -8.24 0.42 -44.08
C ILE A 932 -8.31 1.68 -44.95
N ALA A 933 -7.16 2.19 -45.40
CA ALA A 933 -7.07 3.38 -46.23
C ALA A 933 -7.76 3.21 -47.58
N LYS A 934 -8.50 4.23 -48.00
CA LYS A 934 -9.33 4.16 -49.21
C LYS A 934 -8.53 4.18 -50.52
N ASP A 935 -7.32 4.73 -50.49
CA ASP A 935 -6.45 4.96 -51.65
C ASP A 935 -5.49 3.79 -51.93
N SER A 936 -4.97 3.17 -50.87
CA SER A 936 -3.90 2.16 -50.89
C SER A 936 -4.35 0.79 -50.41
N PHE A 937 -5.53 0.69 -49.78
CA PHE A 937 -6.03 -0.52 -49.11
C PHE A 937 -5.12 -1.05 -48.00
N ILE A 938 -4.17 -0.27 -47.48
CA ILE A 938 -3.33 -0.63 -46.34
C ILE A 938 -4.09 -0.38 -45.03
N SER A 939 -3.94 -1.28 -44.06
CA SER A 939 -4.52 -1.10 -42.71
C SER A 939 -3.67 -0.09 -41.94
N ILE A 940 -4.21 1.10 -41.68
CA ILE A 940 -3.55 2.21 -40.98
C ILE A 940 -3.59 1.99 -39.47
N LYS A 941 -4.71 1.48 -38.97
CA LYS A 941 -4.92 1.13 -37.57
C LYS A 941 -5.63 -0.22 -37.51
N ALA A 942 -5.28 -1.06 -36.55
CA ALA A 942 -6.08 -2.24 -36.24
C ALA A 942 -6.21 -2.44 -34.73
N GLU A 943 -7.37 -2.92 -34.27
CA GLU A 943 -7.60 -3.38 -32.90
C GLU A 943 -7.88 -4.88 -32.94
N VAL A 944 -7.22 -5.65 -32.09
CA VAL A 944 -7.47 -7.08 -31.95
C VAL A 944 -7.84 -7.40 -30.51
N TYR A 945 -8.80 -8.31 -30.36
CA TYR A 945 -9.40 -8.69 -29.11
C TYR A 945 -9.09 -10.15 -28.82
N ASP A 946 -8.78 -10.46 -27.57
CA ASP A 946 -8.47 -11.81 -27.12
C ASP A 946 -9.69 -12.76 -27.22
N GLU A 947 -9.51 -14.03 -26.84
CA GLU A 947 -10.56 -15.04 -26.86
C GLU A 947 -11.74 -14.72 -25.93
N GLN A 948 -11.50 -13.89 -24.90
CA GLN A 948 -12.48 -13.44 -23.92
C GLN A 948 -13.26 -12.20 -24.40
N GLY A 949 -12.85 -11.60 -25.52
CA GLY A 949 -13.48 -10.44 -26.12
C GLY A 949 -12.99 -9.10 -25.56
N GLU A 950 -11.91 -9.08 -24.76
CA GLU A 950 -11.27 -7.85 -24.28
C GLU A 950 -10.24 -7.35 -25.30
N LEU A 951 -10.03 -6.02 -25.37
CA LEU A 951 -9.05 -5.42 -26.26
C LEU A 951 -7.64 -5.88 -25.86
N LEU A 952 -6.91 -6.49 -26.80
CA LEU A 952 -5.59 -7.10 -26.57
C LEU A 952 -4.47 -6.23 -27.14
N LYS A 953 -4.51 -5.90 -28.44
CA LYS A 953 -3.49 -5.06 -29.09
C LYS A 953 -4.09 -4.01 -30.01
N VAL A 954 -3.37 -2.91 -30.19
CA VAL A 954 -3.60 -1.88 -31.20
C VAL A 954 -2.38 -1.81 -32.12
N TYR A 955 -2.59 -1.91 -33.42
CA TYR A 955 -1.55 -1.72 -34.44
C TYR A 955 -1.72 -0.36 -35.10
N HIS A 956 -0.61 0.27 -35.47
CA HIS A 956 -0.56 1.51 -36.24
C HIS A 956 0.50 1.42 -37.34
N ALA A 957 0.17 1.84 -38.55
CA ALA A 957 1.06 1.82 -39.70
C ALA A 957 1.24 3.23 -40.25
N GLN A 958 2.49 3.63 -40.48
CA GLN A 958 2.88 4.97 -40.90
C GLN A 958 3.90 4.92 -42.05
N ASP A 959 4.14 6.06 -42.71
CA ASP A 959 5.10 6.20 -43.82
C ASP A 959 4.84 5.16 -44.92
N ILE A 960 3.63 5.20 -45.49
CA ILE A 960 3.19 4.28 -46.54
C ILE A 960 3.78 4.74 -47.87
N ARG A 961 4.62 3.89 -48.48
CA ARG A 961 5.29 4.20 -49.74
C ARG A 961 4.81 3.27 -50.85
N LEU A 962 4.67 3.84 -52.04
CA LEU A 962 4.48 3.08 -53.27
C LEU A 962 5.83 2.46 -53.66
N VAL A 963 5.98 1.14 -53.54
CA VAL A 963 7.25 0.43 -53.76
C VAL A 963 7.31 -0.34 -55.08
N ASP A 964 6.15 -0.62 -55.68
CA ASP A 964 6.02 -1.14 -57.04
C ASP A 964 4.94 -0.32 -57.76
N ALA A 965 5.38 0.64 -58.57
CA ALA A 965 4.49 1.51 -59.31
C ALA A 965 3.72 0.76 -60.42
N ALA A 966 4.34 -0.25 -61.05
CA ALA A 966 3.74 -1.01 -62.14
C ALA A 966 2.53 -1.84 -61.67
N HIS A 967 2.61 -2.38 -60.45
CA HIS A 967 1.53 -3.19 -59.85
C HIS A 967 0.78 -2.47 -58.73
N ARG A 968 1.03 -1.17 -58.53
CA ARG A 968 0.46 -0.31 -57.48
C ARG A 968 0.52 -0.91 -56.07
N LYS A 969 1.70 -1.41 -55.66
CA LYS A 969 1.90 -2.03 -54.33
C LYS A 969 2.45 -1.04 -53.32
N TYR A 970 1.85 -1.04 -52.13
CA TYR A 970 2.19 -0.12 -51.05
C TYR A 970 2.75 -0.89 -49.85
N VAL A 971 3.80 -0.35 -49.22
CA VAL A 971 4.39 -0.93 -48.02
C VAL A 971 4.53 0.15 -46.95
N PRO A 972 4.03 -0.06 -45.72
CA PRO A 972 4.31 0.81 -44.59
C PRO A 972 5.77 0.65 -44.16
N MET A 973 6.50 1.76 -44.05
CA MET A 973 7.90 1.75 -43.59
C MET A 973 8.03 1.82 -42.08
N LYS A 974 6.96 2.18 -41.37
CA LYS A 974 6.89 2.18 -39.91
C LYS A 974 5.65 1.44 -39.44
N LEU A 975 5.83 0.49 -38.53
CA LEU A 975 4.77 -0.34 -37.96
C LEU A 975 4.90 -0.33 -36.44
N GLU A 976 3.82 -0.05 -35.73
CA GLU A 976 3.75 -0.10 -34.27
C GLU A 976 2.69 -1.13 -33.86
N ALA A 977 2.99 -1.96 -32.87
CA ALA A 977 2.04 -2.81 -32.18
C ALA A 977 2.10 -2.51 -30.69
N GLN A 978 0.99 -2.08 -30.10
CA GLN A 978 0.87 -1.82 -28.67
C GLN A 978 -0.05 -2.87 -28.05
N ASN A 979 0.46 -3.64 -27.09
CA ASN A 979 -0.35 -4.52 -26.26
C ASN A 979 -0.98 -3.71 -25.12
N VAL A 980 -2.31 -3.54 -25.17
CA VAL A 980 -3.04 -2.66 -24.24
C VAL A 980 -3.22 -3.32 -22.86
N GLN A 981 -3.12 -4.65 -22.80
CA GLN A 981 -3.27 -5.41 -21.55
C GLN A 981 -1.97 -5.42 -20.74
N THR A 982 -0.82 -5.49 -21.41
CA THR A 982 0.50 -5.48 -20.75
C THR A 982 1.11 -4.07 -20.67
N GLY A 983 0.73 -3.18 -21.58
CA GLY A 983 1.32 -1.84 -21.74
C GLY A 983 2.57 -1.82 -22.62
N HIS A 984 2.97 -2.96 -23.18
CA HIS A 984 4.15 -3.07 -24.04
C HIS A 984 3.86 -2.54 -25.43
N ARG A 985 4.90 -2.13 -26.15
CA ARG A 985 4.80 -1.82 -27.57
C ARG A 985 6.05 -2.18 -28.33
N THR A 986 5.90 -2.53 -29.60
CA THR A 986 7.01 -2.80 -30.51
C THR A 986 6.89 -1.90 -31.72
N LEU A 987 7.95 -1.13 -32.01
CA LEU A 987 8.08 -0.30 -33.21
C LEU A 987 9.05 -0.95 -34.21
N ILE A 988 8.60 -1.20 -35.43
CA ILE A 988 9.40 -1.70 -36.54
C ILE A 988 9.61 -0.56 -37.54
N GLN A 989 10.85 -0.22 -37.83
CA GLN A 989 11.24 0.73 -38.86
C GLN A 989 11.99 -0.02 -39.97
N ILE A 990 11.38 -0.08 -41.16
CA ILE A 990 11.95 -0.74 -42.33
C ILE A 990 12.89 0.23 -43.06
N SER A 991 14.08 -0.25 -43.41
CA SER A 991 15.07 0.47 -44.21
C SER A 991 15.53 -0.38 -45.39
N ASP A 992 16.16 0.27 -46.37
CA ASP A 992 16.79 -0.41 -47.52
C ASP A 992 15.85 -1.35 -48.30
N TYR A 993 14.55 -1.02 -48.31
CA TYR A 993 13.54 -1.83 -48.98
C TYR A 993 13.71 -1.76 -50.49
N LYS A 994 13.91 -2.91 -51.14
CA LYS A 994 14.02 -3.04 -52.59
C LYS A 994 13.07 -4.15 -53.09
N ALA A 995 12.10 -3.78 -53.92
CA ALA A 995 11.20 -4.73 -54.58
C ALA A 995 11.82 -5.33 -55.84
N ASN A 996 11.33 -6.51 -56.26
CA ASN A 996 11.60 -7.16 -57.54
C ASN A 996 13.11 -7.38 -57.81
N GLN A 997 13.78 -8.01 -56.84
CA GLN A 997 15.22 -8.31 -56.83
C GLN A 997 15.57 -9.73 -57.32
N ASN A 998 14.61 -10.51 -57.83
CA ASN A 998 14.81 -11.88 -58.30
C ASN A 998 15.40 -12.82 -57.22
N VAL A 999 14.85 -12.76 -56.00
CA VAL A 999 15.26 -13.61 -54.88
C VAL A 999 15.17 -15.11 -55.24
N SER A 1000 16.22 -15.89 -54.93
CA SER A 1000 16.25 -17.34 -55.16
C SER A 1000 15.38 -18.11 -54.16
N ASN A 1001 14.76 -19.20 -54.60
CA ASN A 1001 14.01 -20.10 -53.69
C ASN A 1001 14.93 -20.80 -52.67
N ALA A 1002 16.23 -20.91 -52.97
CA ALA A 1002 17.22 -21.51 -52.05
C ALA A 1002 17.33 -20.74 -50.73
N SER A 1003 17.03 -19.43 -50.72
CA SER A 1003 17.10 -18.56 -49.54
C SER A 1003 16.11 -18.96 -48.42
N PHE A 1004 15.09 -19.75 -48.73
CA PHE A 1004 14.06 -20.16 -47.76
C PHE A 1004 14.24 -21.62 -47.29
N THR A 1005 15.48 -22.13 -47.30
CA THR A 1005 15.80 -23.51 -46.91
C THR A 1005 16.61 -23.57 -45.61
N ALA A 1006 16.48 -24.67 -44.86
CA ALA A 1006 17.29 -24.93 -43.66
C ALA A 1006 18.80 -24.81 -43.93
N ARG A 1007 19.25 -25.39 -45.04
CA ARG A 1007 20.66 -25.35 -45.47
C ARG A 1007 21.18 -23.93 -45.74
N TYR A 1008 20.32 -23.00 -46.14
CA TYR A 1008 20.70 -21.60 -46.33
C TYR A 1008 20.85 -20.88 -44.99
N MET A 1009 19.99 -21.17 -44.01
CA MET A 1009 20.12 -20.61 -42.66
C MET A 1009 21.45 -20.97 -42.02
N GLU A 1010 21.94 -22.19 -42.27
CA GLU A 1010 23.21 -22.75 -41.73
C GLU A 1010 24.49 -22.24 -42.42
N ARG A 1011 24.43 -21.85 -43.69
CA ARG A 1011 25.62 -21.59 -44.54
C ARG A 1011 26.18 -20.17 -44.47
N GLU A 1012 25.34 -19.17 -44.19
CA GLU A 1012 25.79 -17.79 -44.01
C GLU A 1012 26.16 -17.57 -42.54
N GLN A 1013 27.42 -17.91 -42.20
CA GLN A 1013 28.06 -17.55 -40.92
C GLN A 1013 28.94 -16.31 -41.11
#